data_AF-A0A544QXM4-F1
#
_entry.id   AF-A0A544QXM4-F1
#
_cell.length_a   1.000
_cell.length_b   1.000
_cell.length_c   1.000
_cell.angle_alpha   90.00
_cell.angle_beta   90.00
_cell.angle_gamma   90.00
#
_symmetry.space_group_name_H-M   'P 1'
#
loop_
_entity.id
_entity.type
_entity.pdbx_description
1 polymer ?
#
loop_
_entity_poly.entity_id
_entity_poly.type
_entity_poly.pdbx_seq_one_letter_code
_entity_poly.pdbx_strand_id
1 'polypeptide(L)'
;MKKILTGYLIFSIILSILFYSLDGIYKVNRDDIYYNEDGVDILTKTEDKSFKIYDNGKWSEMFVTGVNIGLGKPGSFPGDKAITEKEYMRWFKQISDMNVNTIRVYTLQPESFYKALAKFNSKSSKKLYFMQGVYLNDKDISQYNDVYEKGSKIEKHFIRDIKEQCDVVHGKSDDNIYDVSEYLTGYILGIEWEPELVQNTNTHKNRNSYSGKYVKTENATAFEAFLAHSADELITYETDKYDRQVPVAFCNWVTLDPLSHPNEPDPREDMETLDVDNIKATENFKAGFFASYHVYPYYPEGIVYQKEYTESENPYREYIKELNNCHDIPVLISEVGIPTSRGQTHENPYTDYNQGYISEKEQGEVLSYLIQSIYDEKCMGALVFSWQDEWFKRAWNTMDFDYPDHRPLWIDYMTSEENYGLLSFDPDSENIEIDGDKKDWDKKKVLENDEYTVYMCNDEGYLYFMVDGYTGENREYIGIDIIDNQGYRYYNGVDLGCDADFIIVLDGKDNSEVLVHSYYDTTYYMYSYTHDILGRNPEYEKPDSKYFVSMTQLTSDEILLPGSGETVKAKLFDAGKLVHGKEKDNSLSDFYIGDGFCEIRIPYLMLNISDPSTGLILDDFYKNNKISWKQTDKITIGNNSQNGLYTLRLWYEPEYSERLKDSYYILKDYFKTLPGNFVAKDGFGDNVLSAYNTYVNVPIKASFEKTPVISSIYILVAVFFIYLLLKYGISFIRVKHMYYRIDKYKTELKKNVSLPAYKMKSMAGVYALYGLITENTVYAEELVEFLKKVDFSGYLKKNIYKYNTVMPVEIAIYCGFEEMCDDIAEYTLHYDSEEIFIRSIELLSIYSKEKLLSELLFEYIRRGYGDKRTVIKILSKYKGDREKLFRSIINTENEKLIEDIIILCGEYKMYEMIDYIRECSFSENSNIRESAVISLGKLEDKKSVERIGELLSDESSDVRAAAVDALRLIKNKSYDYETKIIDMLKDKDIKVRYLCAAYIAENSDVDNIIKKLEKENDRMSISLILNMKE
;
A
#
# COMPACT_ATOMS: atom_id res chain seq x y z
N MET A 1 34.55 50.84 -29.68
CA MET A 1 34.14 49.62 -30.42
C MET A 1 35.24 48.57 -30.53
N LYS A 2 36.41 48.81 -31.16
CA LYS A 2 37.47 47.78 -31.29
C LYS A 2 37.89 47.11 -29.97
N LYS A 3 38.14 47.88 -28.89
CA LYS A 3 38.49 47.31 -27.57
C LYS A 3 37.36 46.49 -26.91
N ILE A 4 36.10 46.81 -27.21
CA ILE A 4 34.93 46.08 -26.69
C ILE A 4 34.75 44.76 -27.47
N LEU A 5 34.94 44.79 -28.79
CA LEU A 5 34.92 43.58 -29.62
C LEU A 5 36.05 42.61 -29.26
N THR A 6 37.26 43.12 -28.99
CA THR A 6 38.40 42.30 -28.56
C THR A 6 38.14 41.69 -27.18
N GLY A 7 37.50 42.43 -26.27
CA GLY A 7 37.08 41.92 -24.96
C GLY A 7 36.03 40.80 -25.07
N TYR A 8 35.04 40.97 -25.95
CA TYR A 8 34.05 39.93 -26.22
C TYR A 8 34.67 38.67 -26.82
N LEU A 9 35.58 38.82 -27.80
CA LEU A 9 36.23 37.68 -28.45
C LEU A 9 37.10 36.88 -27.46
N ILE A 10 37.86 37.57 -26.59
CA ILE A 10 38.67 36.93 -25.55
C ILE A 10 37.78 36.24 -24.51
N PHE A 11 36.67 36.87 -24.13
CA PHE A 11 35.70 36.26 -23.21
C PHE A 11 35.05 35.01 -23.80
N SER A 12 34.65 35.04 -25.08
CA SER A 12 34.12 33.88 -25.79
C SER A 12 35.13 32.73 -25.85
N ILE A 13 36.40 33.01 -26.15
CA ILE A 13 37.45 31.99 -26.21
C ILE A 13 37.71 31.36 -24.83
N ILE A 14 37.74 32.18 -23.77
CA ILE A 14 37.90 31.67 -22.40
C ILE A 14 36.69 30.84 -21.99
N LEU A 15 35.46 31.25 -22.35
CA LEU A 15 34.25 30.48 -22.07
C LEU A 15 34.25 29.15 -22.82
N SER A 16 34.71 29.13 -24.07
CA SER A 16 34.83 27.90 -24.88
C SER A 16 35.89 26.96 -24.34
N ILE A 17 37.04 27.47 -23.88
CA ILE A 17 38.08 26.66 -23.23
C ILE A 17 37.57 26.15 -21.88
N LEU A 18 36.82 26.96 -21.13
CA LEU A 18 36.20 26.53 -19.88
C LEU A 18 35.19 25.40 -20.11
N PHE A 19 34.32 25.55 -21.12
CA PHE A 19 33.37 24.53 -21.51
C PHE A 19 34.11 23.25 -21.91
N TYR A 20 35.14 23.32 -22.75
CA TYR A 20 35.95 22.15 -23.13
C TYR A 20 36.67 21.49 -21.94
N SER A 21 37.17 22.29 -20.99
CA SER A 21 37.84 21.77 -19.80
C SER A 21 36.89 21.22 -18.74
N LEU A 22 35.66 21.75 -18.64
CA LEU A 22 34.61 21.23 -17.77
C LEU A 22 33.99 19.97 -18.36
N ASP A 23 33.82 19.89 -19.69
CA ASP A 23 33.40 18.69 -20.41
C ASP A 23 34.42 17.55 -20.26
N GLY A 24 35.71 17.88 -20.10
CA GLY A 24 36.78 16.93 -19.81
C GLY A 24 36.95 16.54 -18.32
N ILE A 25 36.33 17.26 -17.38
CA ILE A 25 36.42 16.99 -15.93
C ILE A 25 35.11 16.38 -15.38
N TYR A 26 33.97 16.60 -16.05
CA TYR A 26 32.67 15.98 -15.72
C TYR A 26 32.37 14.70 -16.49
N LYS A 27 33.23 14.29 -17.42
CA LYS A 27 33.25 12.90 -17.87
C LYS A 27 33.88 12.05 -16.78
N VAL A 28 33.06 11.54 -15.85
CA VAL A 28 33.29 10.16 -15.40
C VAL A 28 33.36 9.36 -16.69
N ASN A 29 34.50 8.74 -16.98
CA ASN A 29 34.62 8.00 -18.23
C ASN A 29 33.54 6.91 -18.19
N ARG A 30 32.73 6.82 -19.24
CA ARG A 30 31.73 5.75 -19.39
C ARG A 30 32.37 4.36 -19.16
N ASP A 31 33.65 4.26 -19.50
CA ASP A 31 34.56 3.12 -19.33
C ASP A 31 34.81 2.70 -17.85
N ASP A 32 34.47 3.53 -16.86
CA ASP A 32 34.68 3.22 -15.43
C ASP A 32 33.47 2.52 -14.78
N ILE A 33 32.26 2.67 -15.36
CA ILE A 33 30.99 2.13 -14.82
C ILE A 33 30.58 0.84 -15.54
N TYR A 34 30.83 0.76 -16.85
CA TYR A 34 30.46 -0.40 -17.66
C TYR A 34 31.69 -1.08 -18.23
N TYR A 35 31.60 -2.40 -18.34
CA TYR A 35 32.48 -3.15 -19.20
C TYR A 35 31.86 -3.16 -20.60
N ASN A 36 32.56 -2.59 -21.59
CA ASN A 36 32.13 -2.63 -22.98
C ASN A 36 32.72 -3.88 -23.67
N GLU A 37 31.85 -4.80 -24.09
CA GLU A 37 32.22 -5.98 -24.88
C GLU A 37 31.53 -5.92 -26.24
N ASP A 38 32.31 -5.86 -27.32
CA ASP A 38 31.81 -5.82 -28.70
C ASP A 38 30.77 -4.71 -28.97
N GLY A 39 30.88 -3.57 -28.27
CA GLY A 39 29.96 -2.44 -28.40
C GLY A 39 28.76 -2.49 -27.46
N VAL A 40 28.64 -3.53 -26.62
CA VAL A 40 27.57 -3.67 -25.62
C VAL A 40 28.09 -3.30 -24.23
N ASP A 41 27.39 -2.39 -23.56
CA ASP A 41 27.67 -1.96 -22.19
C ASP A 41 27.05 -2.95 -21.18
N ILE A 42 27.89 -3.51 -20.31
CA ILE A 42 27.50 -4.51 -19.29
C ILE A 42 27.91 -4.00 -17.90
N LEU A 43 26.93 -3.90 -16.99
CA LEU A 43 27.16 -3.56 -15.58
C LEU A 43 27.28 -4.82 -14.71
N THR A 44 26.42 -5.80 -14.96
CA THR A 44 26.33 -7.04 -14.20
C THR A 44 26.30 -8.23 -15.13
N LYS A 45 26.83 -9.36 -14.67
CA LYS A 45 26.79 -10.62 -15.40
C LYS A 45 26.78 -11.82 -14.46
N THR A 46 26.32 -12.95 -14.95
CA THR A 46 26.48 -14.26 -14.31
C THR A 46 27.67 -14.99 -14.92
N GLU A 47 28.56 -15.52 -14.09
CA GLU A 47 29.73 -16.28 -14.53
C GLU A 47 30.12 -17.29 -13.44
N ASP A 48 30.41 -18.54 -13.81
CA ASP A 48 30.81 -19.60 -12.87
C ASP A 48 29.87 -19.76 -11.66
N LYS A 49 28.55 -19.75 -11.89
CA LYS A 49 27.50 -19.81 -10.85
C LYS A 49 27.57 -18.69 -9.81
N SER A 50 28.16 -17.55 -10.17
CA SER A 50 28.24 -16.35 -9.35
C SER A 50 27.62 -15.15 -10.06
N PHE A 51 27.16 -14.17 -9.28
CA PHE A 51 26.70 -12.89 -9.79
C PHE A 51 27.80 -11.85 -9.61
N LYS A 52 28.19 -11.18 -10.70
CA LYS A 52 29.30 -10.23 -10.72
C LYS A 52 28.82 -8.85 -11.11
N ILE A 53 29.38 -7.85 -10.44
CA ILE A 53 29.22 -6.44 -10.78
C ILE A 53 30.55 -5.85 -11.24
N TYR A 54 30.50 -5.00 -12.26
CA TYR A 54 31.64 -4.23 -12.71
C TYR A 54 31.67 -2.89 -11.98
N ASP A 55 32.78 -2.61 -11.30
CA ASP A 55 33.01 -1.33 -10.65
C ASP A 55 34.50 -0.97 -10.73
N ASN A 56 34.79 0.29 -11.06
CA ASN A 56 36.15 0.83 -11.10
C ASN A 56 37.15 -0.03 -11.90
N GLY A 57 36.74 -0.50 -13.08
CA GLY A 57 37.60 -1.25 -13.98
C GLY A 57 37.75 -2.74 -13.65
N LYS A 58 36.97 -3.28 -12.70
CA LYS A 58 37.10 -4.66 -12.23
C LYS A 58 35.76 -5.34 -12.01
N TRP A 59 35.72 -6.63 -12.34
CA TRP A 59 34.65 -7.52 -11.93
C TRP A 59 34.87 -8.00 -10.49
N SER A 60 33.81 -7.94 -9.70
CA SER A 60 33.76 -8.52 -8.35
C SER A 60 32.46 -9.27 -8.15
N GLU A 61 32.52 -10.37 -7.40
CA GLU A 61 31.32 -11.07 -6.95
C GLU A 61 30.51 -10.17 -6.02
N MET A 62 29.19 -10.16 -6.23
CA MET A 62 28.23 -9.43 -5.41
C MET A 62 27.17 -10.41 -4.92
N PHE A 63 27.12 -10.61 -3.60
CA PHE A 63 25.99 -11.29 -2.98
C PHE A 63 24.80 -10.32 -2.99
N VAL A 64 23.74 -10.67 -3.73
CA VAL A 64 22.57 -9.81 -3.86
C VAL A 64 21.80 -9.81 -2.55
N THR A 65 21.74 -8.66 -1.89
CA THR A 65 20.98 -8.49 -0.65
C THR A 65 20.10 -7.27 -0.77
N GLY A 66 18.88 -7.36 -0.24
CA GLY A 66 17.88 -6.36 -0.55
C GLY A 66 16.51 -6.64 -0.01
N VAL A 67 15.57 -5.83 -0.48
CA VAL A 67 14.16 -5.90 -0.16
C VAL A 67 13.32 -5.83 -1.43
N ASN A 68 12.17 -6.48 -1.39
CA ASN A 68 11.11 -6.28 -2.36
C ASN A 68 10.29 -5.04 -1.99
N ILE A 69 9.97 -4.19 -2.96
CA ILE A 69 9.10 -3.01 -2.77
C ILE A 69 7.81 -3.21 -3.56
N GLY A 70 6.69 -3.19 -2.84
CA GLY A 70 5.34 -3.18 -3.41
C GLY A 70 4.85 -1.77 -3.74
N LEU A 71 3.63 -1.69 -4.28
CA LEU A 71 2.96 -0.42 -4.61
C LEU A 71 1.91 -0.01 -3.56
N GLY A 72 1.65 -0.88 -2.58
CA GLY A 72 0.68 -0.64 -1.53
C GLY A 72 1.14 0.39 -0.51
N LYS A 73 0.16 1.20 -0.06
CA LYS A 73 0.22 2.01 1.15
C LYS A 73 -1.21 2.21 1.68
N PRO A 74 -1.40 2.54 2.97
CA PRO A 74 -2.73 2.72 3.54
C PRO A 74 -3.53 3.80 2.78
N GLY A 75 -4.82 3.53 2.61
CA GLY A 75 -5.79 4.36 1.89
C GLY A 75 -5.80 4.14 0.36
N SER A 76 -5.01 3.22 -0.19
CA SER A 76 -4.92 3.04 -1.65
C SER A 76 -4.63 1.61 -2.10
N PHE A 77 -5.20 1.24 -3.25
CA PHE A 77 -4.86 -0.01 -3.93
C PHE A 77 -3.59 0.18 -4.80
N PRO A 78 -2.84 -0.88 -5.11
CA PRO A 78 -1.63 -0.79 -5.94
C PRO A 78 -1.79 -0.04 -7.28
N GLY A 79 -2.95 -0.20 -7.93
CA GLY A 79 -3.27 0.47 -9.20
C GLY A 79 -3.30 2.00 -9.11
N ASP A 80 -3.38 2.54 -7.90
CA ASP A 80 -3.45 3.97 -7.61
C ASP A 80 -2.11 4.67 -7.67
N LYS A 81 -1.02 3.90 -7.55
CA LYS A 81 0.37 4.39 -7.54
C LYS A 81 0.58 5.56 -6.57
N ALA A 82 0.03 5.45 -5.36
CA ALA A 82 -0.12 6.56 -4.41
C ALA A 82 1.17 6.98 -3.68
N ILE A 83 2.26 6.21 -3.82
CA ILE A 83 3.54 6.49 -3.16
C ILE A 83 4.28 7.63 -3.88
N THR A 84 4.63 8.65 -3.11
CA THR A 84 5.24 9.91 -3.57
C THR A 84 6.76 9.83 -3.65
N GLU A 85 7.37 10.74 -4.41
CA GLU A 85 8.84 10.86 -4.51
C GLU A 85 9.46 11.06 -3.11
N LYS A 86 8.79 11.79 -2.21
CA LYS A 86 9.31 12.08 -0.86
C LYS A 86 9.33 10.82 0.00
N GLU A 87 8.30 9.99 -0.08
CA GLU A 87 8.23 8.69 0.61
C GLU A 87 9.35 7.78 0.07
N TYR A 88 9.46 7.59 -1.25
CA TYR A 88 10.54 6.80 -1.84
C TYR A 88 11.94 7.30 -1.47
N MET A 89 12.19 8.61 -1.49
CA MET A 89 13.47 9.18 -1.07
C MET A 89 13.82 8.85 0.39
N ARG A 90 12.82 8.82 1.28
CA ARG A 90 13.00 8.41 2.68
C ARG A 90 13.28 6.91 2.77
N TRP A 91 12.49 6.10 2.08
CA TRP A 91 12.63 4.64 2.06
C TRP A 91 13.98 4.20 1.50
N PHE A 92 14.42 4.73 0.35
CA PHE A 92 15.74 4.43 -0.21
C PHE A 92 16.88 4.79 0.74
N LYS A 93 16.74 5.87 1.50
CA LYS A 93 17.72 6.19 2.54
C LYS A 93 17.74 5.11 3.62
N GLN A 94 16.58 4.70 4.14
CA GLN A 94 16.49 3.69 5.19
C GLN A 94 16.94 2.31 4.70
N ILE A 95 16.59 1.91 3.49
CA ILE A 95 17.05 0.68 2.83
C ILE A 95 18.57 0.70 2.68
N SER A 96 19.15 1.78 2.15
CA SER A 96 20.61 1.91 2.03
C SER A 96 21.32 1.88 3.39
N ASP A 97 20.73 2.48 4.42
CA ASP A 97 21.25 2.46 5.79
C ASP A 97 21.22 1.04 6.40
N MET A 98 20.43 0.11 5.85
CA MET A 98 20.38 -1.31 6.24
C MET A 98 21.58 -2.12 5.72
N ASN A 99 22.47 -1.50 4.93
CA ASN A 99 23.66 -2.12 4.32
C ASN A 99 23.36 -3.17 3.24
N VAL A 100 22.18 -3.10 2.64
CA VAL A 100 21.82 -3.87 1.44
C VAL A 100 22.19 -3.13 0.14
N ASN A 101 22.18 -3.85 -0.99
CA ASN A 101 22.62 -3.32 -2.28
C ASN A 101 21.53 -3.25 -3.35
N THR A 102 20.48 -4.07 -3.26
CA THR A 102 19.47 -4.22 -4.32
C THR A 102 18.05 -3.98 -3.81
N ILE A 103 17.22 -3.42 -4.68
CA ILE A 103 15.76 -3.39 -4.56
C ILE A 103 15.16 -4.24 -5.67
N ARG A 104 14.15 -5.05 -5.38
CA ARG A 104 13.33 -5.67 -6.44
C ARG A 104 11.96 -5.02 -6.48
N VAL A 105 11.47 -4.80 -7.70
CA VAL A 105 10.11 -4.34 -7.98
C VAL A 105 9.42 -5.33 -8.92
N TYR A 106 8.12 -5.57 -8.73
CA TYR A 106 7.36 -6.60 -9.46
C TYR A 106 6.94 -6.21 -10.87
N THR A 107 6.71 -4.92 -11.06
CA THR A 107 6.08 -4.36 -12.25
C THR A 107 6.54 -2.91 -12.44
N LEU A 108 6.01 -2.27 -13.48
CA LEU A 108 6.21 -0.88 -13.80
C LEU A 108 5.86 0.02 -12.61
N GLN A 109 6.85 0.78 -12.12
CA GLN A 109 6.69 1.72 -11.03
C GLN A 109 6.18 3.09 -11.53
N PRO A 110 5.61 3.95 -10.67
CA PRO A 110 5.33 5.34 -11.03
C PRO A 110 6.62 6.15 -11.29
N GLU A 111 6.52 7.24 -12.05
CA GLU A 111 7.62 8.21 -12.26
C GLU A 111 8.28 8.65 -10.94
N SER A 112 7.48 8.78 -9.87
CA SER A 112 7.94 9.15 -8.53
C SER A 112 9.04 8.23 -7.98
N PHE A 113 8.97 6.93 -8.28
CA PHE A 113 9.98 5.93 -7.90
C PHE A 113 11.28 6.18 -8.66
N TYR A 114 11.24 6.21 -9.99
CA TYR A 114 12.42 6.35 -10.84
C TYR A 114 13.14 7.68 -10.60
N LYS A 115 12.37 8.76 -10.47
CA LYS A 115 12.88 10.08 -10.10
C LYS A 115 13.57 10.07 -8.74
N ALA A 116 12.95 9.45 -7.73
CA ALA A 116 13.53 9.33 -6.40
C ALA A 116 14.83 8.51 -6.43
N LEU A 117 14.88 7.41 -7.19
CA LEU A 117 16.05 6.53 -7.27
C LEU A 117 17.23 7.26 -7.90
N ALA A 118 17.02 7.91 -9.05
CA ALA A 118 18.05 8.74 -9.70
C ALA A 118 18.56 9.85 -8.77
N LYS A 119 17.66 10.53 -8.07
CA LYS A 119 18.00 11.62 -7.14
C LYS A 119 18.73 11.14 -5.88
N PHE A 120 18.34 9.99 -5.35
CA PHE A 120 19.01 9.35 -4.22
C PHE A 120 20.42 8.93 -4.63
N ASN A 121 20.54 8.14 -5.71
CA ASN A 121 21.81 7.60 -6.15
C ASN A 121 22.78 8.69 -6.62
N SER A 122 22.34 9.76 -7.28
CA SER A 122 23.24 10.87 -7.65
C SER A 122 23.96 11.54 -6.46
N LYS A 123 23.45 11.38 -5.24
CA LYS A 123 24.01 11.97 -4.00
C LYS A 123 24.62 10.95 -3.05
N SER A 124 24.20 9.69 -3.12
CA SER A 124 24.67 8.64 -2.23
C SER A 124 26.02 8.07 -2.67
N SER A 125 26.89 7.79 -1.71
CA SER A 125 28.09 6.96 -1.93
C SER A 125 27.77 5.46 -1.89
N LYS A 126 26.69 5.06 -1.22
CA LYS A 126 26.12 3.71 -1.24
C LYS A 126 24.98 3.69 -2.24
N LYS A 127 25.28 3.36 -3.49
CA LYS A 127 24.25 3.25 -4.53
C LYS A 127 23.31 2.09 -4.21
N LEU A 128 22.02 2.28 -4.49
CA LEU A 128 21.06 1.19 -4.55
C LEU A 128 20.86 0.79 -6.00
N TYR A 129 21.05 -0.49 -6.26
CA TYR A 129 20.71 -1.13 -7.52
C TYR A 129 19.27 -1.62 -7.49
N PHE A 130 18.73 -1.96 -8.66
CA PHE A 130 17.43 -2.60 -8.71
C PHE A 130 17.33 -3.69 -9.77
N MET A 131 16.40 -4.61 -9.54
CA MET A 131 15.95 -5.61 -10.50
C MET A 131 14.51 -5.31 -10.91
N GLN A 132 14.27 -5.24 -12.21
CA GLN A 132 12.97 -4.88 -12.77
C GLN A 132 12.16 -6.15 -13.07
N GLY A 133 11.08 -6.35 -12.32
CA GLY A 133 10.07 -7.36 -12.61
C GLY A 133 9.20 -6.93 -13.78
N VAL A 134 8.87 -7.87 -14.67
CA VAL A 134 7.88 -7.67 -15.73
C VAL A 134 6.71 -8.60 -15.46
N TYR A 135 5.67 -8.06 -14.85
CA TYR A 135 4.46 -8.79 -14.48
C TYR A 135 3.60 -9.13 -15.71
N LEU A 136 3.02 -10.32 -15.74
CA LEU A 136 2.17 -10.79 -16.83
C LEU A 136 0.69 -10.51 -16.51
N ASN A 137 -0.15 -10.27 -17.52
CA ASN A 137 -1.54 -9.86 -17.28
C ASN A 137 -2.42 -11.02 -16.76
N ASP A 138 -2.79 -10.97 -15.49
CA ASP A 138 -3.65 -11.98 -14.84
C ASP A 138 -4.98 -12.23 -15.55
N LYS A 139 -5.57 -11.19 -16.19
CA LYS A 139 -6.82 -11.35 -16.94
C LYS A 139 -6.62 -12.18 -18.19
N ASP A 140 -5.49 -12.02 -18.87
CA ASP A 140 -5.17 -12.85 -20.04
C ASP A 140 -4.90 -14.30 -19.61
N ILE A 141 -4.20 -14.51 -18.49
CA ILE A 141 -3.99 -15.87 -17.93
C ILE A 141 -5.34 -16.51 -17.60
N SER A 142 -6.15 -15.84 -16.78
CA SER A 142 -7.47 -16.35 -16.35
C SER A 142 -8.40 -16.64 -17.52
N GLN A 143 -8.31 -15.84 -18.61
CA GLN A 143 -9.15 -16.00 -19.78
C GLN A 143 -8.72 -17.16 -20.69
N TYR A 144 -7.41 -17.33 -20.91
CA TYR A 144 -6.90 -18.25 -21.93
C TYR A 144 -6.33 -19.55 -21.34
N ASN A 145 -5.69 -19.46 -20.17
CA ASN A 145 -5.03 -20.55 -19.44
C ASN A 145 -4.13 -21.48 -20.31
N ASP A 146 -3.63 -20.93 -21.43
CA ASP A 146 -2.72 -21.57 -22.38
C ASP A 146 -2.13 -20.46 -23.27
N VAL A 147 -0.79 -20.39 -23.32
CA VAL A 147 -0.07 -19.36 -24.10
C VAL A 147 -0.37 -19.48 -25.60
N TYR A 148 -0.59 -20.69 -26.11
CA TYR A 148 -0.70 -20.99 -27.54
C TYR A 148 -2.11 -21.34 -28.01
N GLU A 149 -3.10 -21.27 -27.11
CA GLU A 149 -4.52 -21.41 -27.47
C GLU A 149 -4.93 -20.38 -28.53
N LYS A 150 -5.90 -20.74 -29.36
CA LYS A 150 -6.27 -19.94 -30.53
C LYS A 150 -6.86 -18.60 -30.09
N GLY A 151 -6.14 -17.52 -30.41
CA GLY A 151 -6.56 -16.15 -30.09
C GLY A 151 -6.08 -15.68 -28.72
N SER A 152 -5.26 -16.48 -28.03
CA SER A 152 -4.55 -16.07 -26.81
C SER A 152 -3.74 -14.79 -27.06
N LYS A 153 -3.79 -13.90 -26.08
CA LYS A 153 -3.07 -12.62 -26.10
C LYS A 153 -1.88 -12.60 -25.15
N ILE A 154 -1.67 -13.67 -24.38
CA ILE A 154 -0.65 -13.77 -23.32
C ILE A 154 0.73 -13.36 -23.85
N GLU A 155 1.26 -14.09 -24.84
CA GLU A 155 2.60 -13.84 -25.37
C GLU A 155 2.74 -12.43 -25.97
N LYS A 156 1.73 -12.00 -26.73
CA LYS A 156 1.75 -10.71 -27.41
C LYS A 156 1.75 -9.53 -26.43
N HIS A 157 0.88 -9.57 -25.42
CA HIS A 157 0.82 -8.52 -24.40
C HIS A 157 2.07 -8.55 -23.53
N PHE A 158 2.56 -9.73 -23.17
CA PHE A 158 3.78 -9.86 -22.39
C PHE A 158 5.00 -9.26 -23.10
N ILE A 159 5.22 -9.58 -24.39
CA ILE A 159 6.32 -8.98 -25.18
C ILE A 159 6.17 -7.45 -25.32
N ARG A 160 4.93 -6.95 -25.44
CA ARG A 160 4.69 -5.50 -25.44
C ARG A 160 5.13 -4.89 -24.10
N ASP A 161 4.68 -5.45 -22.99
CA ASP A 161 4.93 -4.93 -21.66
C ASP A 161 6.43 -5.00 -21.31
N ILE A 162 7.14 -6.04 -21.75
CA ILE A 162 8.61 -6.15 -21.71
C ILE A 162 9.27 -4.94 -22.38
N LYS A 163 8.87 -4.61 -23.61
CA LYS A 163 9.48 -3.52 -24.39
C LYS A 163 9.14 -2.15 -23.79
N GLU A 164 7.91 -1.97 -23.33
CA GLU A 164 7.48 -0.74 -22.65
C GLU A 164 8.28 -0.50 -21.37
N GLN A 165 8.47 -1.53 -20.54
CA GLN A 165 9.25 -1.39 -19.30
C GLN A 165 10.74 -1.15 -19.58
N CYS A 166 11.31 -1.79 -20.61
CA CYS A 166 12.66 -1.48 -21.06
C CYS A 166 12.77 0.02 -21.45
N ASP A 167 11.81 0.57 -22.19
CA ASP A 167 11.82 1.99 -22.55
C ASP A 167 11.73 2.91 -21.32
N VAL A 168 10.90 2.56 -20.34
CA VAL A 168 10.74 3.31 -19.08
C VAL A 168 12.05 3.34 -18.29
N VAL A 169 12.72 2.21 -18.08
CA VAL A 169 13.96 2.12 -17.29
C VAL A 169 15.08 2.97 -17.91
N HIS A 170 15.11 3.07 -19.24
CA HIS A 170 16.06 3.91 -20.00
C HIS A 170 15.59 5.37 -20.19
N GLY A 171 14.51 5.79 -19.51
CA GLY A 171 14.00 7.16 -19.53
C GLY A 171 13.49 7.61 -20.91
N LYS A 172 12.95 6.68 -21.71
CA LYS A 172 12.43 6.91 -23.08
C LYS A 172 10.92 6.72 -23.22
N SER A 173 10.18 6.76 -22.12
CA SER A 173 8.71 6.69 -22.12
C SER A 173 8.09 8.02 -21.68
N ASP A 174 6.84 8.25 -22.06
CA ASP A 174 6.02 9.33 -21.50
C ASP A 174 5.76 9.12 -19.99
N ASP A 175 5.76 7.86 -19.52
CA ASP A 175 5.55 7.49 -18.12
C ASP A 175 6.78 7.73 -17.23
N ASN A 176 7.97 7.82 -17.81
CA ASN A 176 9.21 8.12 -17.09
C ASN A 176 10.28 8.68 -18.03
N ILE A 177 10.75 9.89 -17.70
CA ILE A 177 11.84 10.56 -18.40
C ILE A 177 13.20 10.43 -17.70
N TYR A 178 13.25 9.80 -16.52
CA TYR A 178 14.49 9.61 -15.75
C TYR A 178 15.15 8.29 -16.13
N ASP A 179 16.30 8.38 -16.80
CA ASP A 179 17.13 7.21 -17.09
C ASP A 179 17.76 6.68 -15.81
N VAL A 180 17.32 5.49 -15.39
CA VAL A 180 17.85 4.75 -14.23
C VAL A 180 18.57 3.47 -14.65
N SER A 181 18.79 3.26 -15.95
CA SER A 181 19.42 2.05 -16.48
C SER A 181 20.81 1.80 -15.89
N GLU A 182 21.50 2.85 -15.42
CA GLU A 182 22.79 2.72 -14.72
C GLU A 182 22.72 2.00 -13.37
N TYR A 183 21.53 1.82 -12.82
CA TYR A 183 21.30 1.10 -11.57
C TYR A 183 20.57 -0.24 -11.78
N LEU A 184 20.22 -0.57 -13.03
CA LEU A 184 19.56 -1.81 -13.38
C LEU A 184 20.58 -2.97 -13.35
N THR A 185 20.26 -4.02 -12.59
CA THR A 185 21.12 -5.20 -12.41
C THR A 185 20.51 -6.50 -12.92
N GLY A 186 19.25 -6.46 -13.37
CA GLY A 186 18.64 -7.59 -14.04
C GLY A 186 17.15 -7.41 -14.25
N TYR A 187 16.58 -8.26 -15.09
CA TYR A 187 15.14 -8.41 -15.27
C TYR A 187 14.68 -9.76 -14.70
N ILE A 188 13.52 -9.76 -14.05
CA ILE A 188 12.83 -10.98 -13.64
C ILE A 188 11.49 -11.02 -14.37
N LEU A 189 11.35 -11.94 -15.30
CA LEU A 189 10.21 -12.02 -16.21
C LEU A 189 9.12 -12.93 -15.66
N GLY A 190 7.88 -12.46 -15.67
CA GLY A 190 6.70 -13.26 -15.34
C GLY A 190 6.22 -13.08 -13.90
N ILE A 191 5.45 -14.07 -13.45
CA ILE A 191 4.78 -14.13 -12.15
C ILE A 191 5.04 -15.50 -11.51
N GLU A 192 4.48 -15.74 -10.32
CA GLU A 192 4.32 -17.10 -9.80
C GLU A 192 3.33 -17.85 -10.70
N TRP A 193 3.83 -18.75 -11.54
CA TRP A 193 3.02 -19.39 -12.57
C TRP A 193 2.07 -20.43 -11.98
N GLU A 194 0.79 -20.38 -12.38
CA GLU A 194 -0.14 -21.47 -12.09
C GLU A 194 0.30 -22.75 -12.82
N PRO A 195 0.43 -23.89 -12.14
CA PRO A 195 0.86 -25.14 -12.78
C PRO A 195 -0.03 -25.58 -13.94
N GLU A 196 -1.33 -25.27 -13.91
CA GLU A 196 -2.27 -25.53 -15.00
C GLU A 196 -1.90 -24.79 -16.29
N LEU A 197 -1.46 -23.53 -16.21
CA LEU A 197 -1.03 -22.75 -17.37
C LEU A 197 0.18 -23.41 -18.05
N VAL A 198 1.13 -23.88 -17.23
CA VAL A 198 2.33 -24.58 -17.70
C VAL A 198 1.94 -25.89 -18.37
N GLN A 199 1.12 -26.71 -17.72
CA GLN A 199 0.63 -27.99 -18.25
C GLN A 199 -0.10 -27.82 -19.59
N ASN A 200 -1.07 -26.91 -19.65
CA ASN A 200 -1.86 -26.67 -20.85
C ASN A 200 -0.98 -26.20 -22.01
N THR A 201 -0.06 -25.29 -21.76
CA THR A 201 0.90 -24.82 -22.77
C THR A 201 1.81 -25.96 -23.25
N ASN A 202 2.25 -26.83 -22.34
CA ASN A 202 3.10 -27.98 -22.63
C ASN A 202 2.43 -29.06 -23.50
N THR A 203 1.10 -29.03 -23.66
CA THR A 203 0.40 -29.90 -24.61
C THR A 203 0.80 -29.62 -26.08
N HIS A 204 1.30 -28.42 -26.38
CA HIS A 204 1.79 -28.00 -27.70
C HIS A 204 3.21 -28.53 -27.98
N LYS A 205 3.38 -29.85 -27.95
CA LYS A 205 4.69 -30.56 -28.05
C LYS A 205 5.53 -30.21 -29.28
N ASN A 206 4.93 -29.64 -30.33
CA ASN A 206 5.62 -29.17 -31.53
C ASN A 206 6.20 -27.75 -31.40
N ARG A 207 6.00 -27.08 -30.26
CA ARG A 207 6.53 -25.75 -29.94
C ARG A 207 7.56 -25.78 -28.82
N ASN A 208 8.19 -26.93 -28.59
CA ASN A 208 9.10 -27.18 -27.47
C ASN A 208 10.57 -26.79 -27.75
N SER A 209 10.80 -25.95 -28.77
CA SER A 209 12.14 -25.51 -29.16
C SER A 209 12.12 -24.06 -29.61
N TYR A 210 13.10 -23.27 -29.19
CA TYR A 210 13.32 -21.90 -29.61
C TYR A 210 14.80 -21.66 -29.93
N SER A 211 15.09 -20.83 -30.93
CA SER A 211 16.45 -20.45 -31.32
C SER A 211 16.44 -19.03 -31.88
N GLY A 212 16.73 -18.06 -31.03
CA GLY A 212 16.83 -16.64 -31.33
C GLY A 212 18.27 -16.16 -31.50
N LYS A 213 18.49 -14.84 -31.37
CA LYS A 213 19.80 -14.20 -31.54
C LYS A 213 20.69 -14.37 -30.31
N TYR A 214 20.09 -14.30 -29.13
CA TYR A 214 20.72 -14.27 -27.80
C TYR A 214 20.35 -15.51 -26.96
N VAL A 215 19.19 -16.11 -27.22
CA VAL A 215 18.65 -17.21 -26.43
C VAL A 215 18.29 -18.39 -27.33
N LYS A 216 18.55 -19.60 -26.85
CA LYS A 216 18.10 -20.86 -27.45
C LYS A 216 17.60 -21.80 -26.36
N THR A 217 16.89 -22.86 -26.74
CA THR A 217 16.54 -23.93 -25.80
C THR A 217 17.20 -25.27 -26.15
N GLU A 218 17.40 -26.08 -25.11
CA GLU A 218 17.91 -27.46 -25.21
C GLU A 218 17.00 -28.37 -24.38
N ASN A 219 16.40 -29.40 -25.00
CA ASN A 219 15.46 -30.33 -24.35
C ASN A 219 14.24 -29.69 -23.66
N ALA A 220 13.84 -28.49 -24.10
CA ALA A 220 12.80 -27.73 -23.43
C ALA A 220 11.37 -28.24 -23.66
N THR A 221 10.48 -27.77 -22.79
CA THR A 221 9.02 -27.81 -22.93
C THR A 221 8.51 -26.67 -23.82
N ALA A 222 7.20 -26.67 -24.14
CA ALA A 222 6.60 -25.59 -24.93
C ALA A 222 6.52 -24.28 -24.12
N PHE A 223 6.28 -24.38 -22.81
CA PHE A 223 6.27 -23.22 -21.92
C PHE A 223 7.67 -22.60 -21.77
N GLU A 224 8.71 -23.43 -21.60
CA GLU A 224 10.11 -22.97 -21.56
C GLU A 224 10.54 -22.31 -22.89
N ALA A 225 10.06 -22.80 -24.04
CA ALA A 225 10.30 -22.16 -25.34
C ALA A 225 9.63 -20.78 -25.46
N PHE A 226 8.44 -20.59 -24.88
CA PHE A 226 7.78 -19.28 -24.74
C PHE A 226 8.61 -18.31 -23.88
N LEU A 227 9.13 -18.78 -22.75
CA LEU A 227 9.97 -17.96 -21.87
C LEU A 227 11.29 -17.59 -22.57
N ALA A 228 11.92 -18.54 -23.28
CA ALA A 228 13.12 -18.29 -24.06
C ALA A 228 12.89 -17.24 -25.16
N HIS A 229 11.74 -17.29 -25.85
CA HIS A 229 11.35 -16.27 -26.83
C HIS A 229 11.18 -14.90 -26.18
N SER A 230 10.49 -14.83 -25.04
CA SER A 230 10.24 -13.59 -24.31
C SER A 230 11.55 -12.92 -23.85
N ALA A 231 12.51 -13.73 -23.36
CA ALA A 231 13.83 -13.25 -23.00
C ALA A 231 14.64 -12.77 -24.22
N ASP A 232 14.60 -13.50 -25.35
CA ASP A 232 15.29 -13.07 -26.59
C ASP A 232 14.74 -11.74 -27.11
N GLU A 233 13.43 -11.51 -27.01
CA GLU A 233 12.80 -10.25 -27.39
C GLU A 233 13.25 -9.09 -26.48
N LEU A 234 13.32 -9.31 -25.16
CA LEU A 234 13.88 -8.32 -24.22
C LEU A 234 15.33 -7.98 -24.58
N ILE A 235 16.19 -9.00 -24.66
CA ILE A 235 17.64 -8.83 -24.85
C ILE A 235 17.91 -8.20 -26.22
N THR A 236 17.17 -8.61 -27.25
CA THR A 236 17.25 -8.00 -28.58
C THR A 236 16.86 -6.55 -28.55
N TYR A 237 15.74 -6.22 -27.90
CA TYR A 237 15.26 -4.85 -27.83
C TYR A 237 16.22 -3.95 -27.06
N GLU A 238 16.71 -4.39 -25.90
CA GLU A 238 17.66 -3.62 -25.09
C GLU A 238 19.00 -3.45 -25.81
N THR A 239 19.54 -4.53 -26.40
CA THR A 239 20.82 -4.45 -27.09
C THR A 239 20.74 -3.57 -28.33
N ASP A 240 19.73 -3.76 -29.19
CA ASP A 240 19.67 -3.06 -30.49
C ASP A 240 19.30 -1.57 -30.33
N LYS A 241 18.59 -1.19 -29.25
CA LYS A 241 18.13 0.18 -29.02
C LYS A 241 19.03 0.96 -28.06
N TYR A 242 19.64 0.29 -27.10
CA TYR A 242 20.38 0.93 -26.01
C TYR A 242 21.83 0.48 -25.88
N ASP A 243 22.30 -0.44 -26.73
CA ASP A 243 23.65 -1.02 -26.67
C ASP A 243 23.94 -1.63 -25.29
N ARG A 244 22.94 -2.24 -24.64
CA ARG A 244 23.04 -2.73 -23.27
C ARG A 244 22.49 -4.14 -23.09
N GLN A 245 23.08 -4.83 -22.11
CA GLN A 245 22.59 -6.11 -21.63
C GLN A 245 22.73 -6.18 -20.10
N VAL A 246 21.74 -6.76 -19.45
CA VAL A 246 21.77 -7.18 -18.05
C VAL A 246 21.32 -8.64 -17.91
N PRO A 247 21.63 -9.31 -16.79
CA PRO A 247 21.16 -10.66 -16.53
C PRO A 247 19.63 -10.76 -16.55
N VAL A 248 19.13 -11.89 -17.01
CA VAL A 248 17.69 -12.18 -17.10
C VAL A 248 17.37 -13.43 -16.29
N ALA A 249 16.22 -13.42 -15.62
CA ALA A 249 15.64 -14.57 -14.95
C ALA A 249 14.14 -14.64 -15.21
N PHE A 250 13.55 -15.75 -14.80
CA PHE A 250 12.10 -15.96 -14.80
C PHE A 250 11.65 -16.12 -13.35
N CYS A 251 10.54 -15.48 -13.00
CA CYS A 251 9.92 -15.69 -11.70
C CYS A 251 9.52 -17.17 -11.59
N ASN A 252 9.84 -17.81 -10.47
CA ASN A 252 9.40 -19.18 -10.19
C ASN A 252 8.90 -19.30 -8.76
N TRP A 253 7.77 -19.99 -8.63
CA TRP A 253 7.28 -20.50 -7.35
C TRP A 253 7.85 -21.91 -7.15
N VAL A 254 8.04 -22.32 -5.90
CA VAL A 254 8.66 -23.63 -5.60
C VAL A 254 7.83 -24.82 -6.06
N THR A 255 6.54 -24.63 -6.33
CA THR A 255 5.64 -25.69 -6.80
C THR A 255 5.86 -26.07 -8.27
N LEU A 256 6.75 -25.34 -8.95
CA LEU A 256 7.25 -25.64 -10.30
C LEU A 256 8.78 -25.81 -10.30
N ASP A 257 9.40 -26.05 -9.14
CA ASP A 257 10.81 -26.37 -9.09
C ASP A 257 11.10 -27.71 -9.84
N PRO A 258 12.34 -27.97 -10.26
CA PRO A 258 12.69 -29.19 -10.98
C PRO A 258 13.00 -30.38 -10.05
N LEU A 259 12.68 -30.29 -8.76
CA LEU A 259 12.88 -31.34 -7.77
C LEU A 259 11.66 -32.28 -7.75
N SER A 260 11.69 -33.28 -6.86
CA SER A 260 10.58 -34.22 -6.72
C SER A 260 10.13 -34.26 -5.28
N HIS A 261 8.82 -34.06 -5.07
CA HIS A 261 8.23 -33.91 -3.75
C HIS A 261 7.23 -35.03 -3.48
N PRO A 262 7.70 -36.27 -3.20
CA PRO A 262 6.80 -37.42 -3.04
C PRO A 262 5.80 -37.28 -1.89
N ASN A 263 6.03 -36.36 -0.95
CA ASN A 263 5.10 -36.06 0.15
C ASN A 263 4.18 -34.87 -0.12
N GLU A 264 4.23 -34.21 -1.29
CA GLU A 264 3.29 -33.16 -1.67
C GLU A 264 1.87 -33.73 -1.80
N PRO A 265 0.92 -33.34 -0.93
CA PRO A 265 -0.44 -33.87 -0.95
C PRO A 265 -1.33 -33.29 -2.05
N ASP A 266 -1.12 -32.04 -2.46
CA ASP A 266 -1.88 -31.43 -3.53
C ASP A 266 -1.21 -31.77 -4.86
N PRO A 267 -1.82 -32.63 -5.71
CA PRO A 267 -1.20 -33.01 -6.96
C PRO A 267 -0.94 -31.83 -7.88
N ARG A 268 -1.56 -30.65 -7.64
CA ARG A 268 -1.30 -29.43 -8.41
C ARG A 268 0.05 -28.81 -8.11
N GLU A 269 0.54 -28.95 -6.89
CA GLU A 269 1.77 -28.30 -6.43
C GLU A 269 3.06 -29.07 -6.81
N ASP A 270 2.92 -30.24 -7.46
CA ASP A 270 4.02 -31.04 -8.04
C ASP A 270 3.60 -31.63 -9.42
N MET A 271 2.66 -30.98 -10.14
CA MET A 271 2.11 -31.55 -11.40
C MET A 271 3.03 -31.37 -12.62
N GLU A 272 3.83 -30.30 -12.65
CA GLU A 272 4.69 -29.89 -13.76
C GLU A 272 5.95 -29.26 -13.18
N THR A 273 6.99 -29.17 -14.01
CA THR A 273 8.27 -28.57 -13.62
C THR A 273 8.64 -27.47 -14.60
N LEU A 274 9.21 -26.37 -14.10
CA LEU A 274 9.85 -25.34 -14.90
C LEU A 274 11.37 -25.41 -14.70
N ASP A 275 12.08 -26.03 -15.63
CA ASP A 275 13.54 -26.11 -15.59
C ASP A 275 14.16 -25.02 -16.47
N VAL A 276 14.48 -23.89 -15.84
CA VAL A 276 15.11 -22.75 -16.50
C VAL A 276 16.50 -23.05 -17.06
N ASP A 277 17.15 -24.15 -16.65
CA ASP A 277 18.43 -24.56 -17.24
C ASP A 277 18.25 -25.02 -18.69
N ASN A 278 17.04 -25.40 -19.12
CA ASN A 278 16.77 -25.71 -20.53
C ASN A 278 16.86 -24.46 -21.44
N ILE A 279 16.90 -23.25 -20.87
CA ILE A 279 17.04 -21.98 -21.57
C ILE A 279 18.51 -21.54 -21.53
N LYS A 280 19.17 -21.54 -22.69
CA LYS A 280 20.61 -21.32 -22.81
C LYS A 280 20.93 -20.01 -23.52
N ALA A 281 21.96 -19.32 -23.02
CA ALA A 281 22.58 -18.19 -23.71
C ALA A 281 23.29 -18.66 -24.98
N THR A 282 23.22 -17.85 -26.04
CA THR A 282 24.14 -17.94 -27.18
C THR A 282 25.42 -17.15 -26.87
N GLU A 283 26.42 -17.23 -27.75
CA GLU A 283 27.66 -16.44 -27.63
C GLU A 283 27.46 -14.91 -27.67
N ASN A 284 26.29 -14.46 -28.14
CA ASN A 284 25.94 -13.04 -28.24
C ASN A 284 25.36 -12.48 -26.94
N PHE A 285 24.88 -13.33 -26.03
CA PHE A 285 24.35 -12.89 -24.75
C PHE A 285 25.43 -12.95 -23.68
N LYS A 286 25.95 -11.78 -23.31
CA LYS A 286 27.15 -11.64 -22.48
C LYS A 286 26.83 -11.51 -20.98
N ALA A 287 25.61 -11.10 -20.65
CA ALA A 287 25.20 -10.88 -19.26
C ALA A 287 24.74 -12.19 -18.58
N GLY A 288 24.13 -13.12 -19.30
CA GLY A 288 23.77 -14.46 -18.82
C GLY A 288 22.46 -14.56 -18.02
N PHE A 289 22.17 -15.76 -17.53
CA PHE A 289 20.91 -16.10 -16.84
C PHE A 289 21.14 -16.47 -15.37
N PHE A 290 20.12 -16.24 -14.54
CA PHE A 290 20.04 -16.76 -13.18
C PHE A 290 18.64 -17.35 -12.92
N ALA A 291 18.53 -18.28 -11.97
CA ALA A 291 17.25 -18.81 -11.52
C ALA A 291 16.70 -17.95 -10.37
N SER A 292 15.39 -17.73 -10.32
CA SER A 292 14.73 -16.87 -9.33
C SER A 292 13.62 -17.66 -8.65
N TYR A 293 13.71 -17.81 -7.33
CA TYR A 293 12.70 -18.54 -6.54
C TYR A 293 12.21 -17.72 -5.35
N HIS A 294 10.92 -17.87 -5.06
CA HIS A 294 10.34 -17.40 -3.79
C HIS A 294 10.27 -18.59 -2.85
N VAL A 295 11.00 -18.55 -1.73
CA VAL A 295 11.15 -19.71 -0.86
C VAL A 295 10.87 -19.31 0.59
N TYR A 296 9.77 -19.84 1.11
CA TYR A 296 9.31 -19.60 2.47
C TYR A 296 9.49 -20.84 3.34
N PRO A 297 9.65 -20.69 4.68
CA PRO A 297 9.95 -21.82 5.53
C PRO A 297 8.74 -22.69 5.89
N TYR A 298 7.51 -22.27 5.60
CA TYR A 298 6.27 -22.90 6.10
C TYR A 298 5.38 -23.52 5.02
N TYR A 299 5.72 -23.37 3.73
CA TYR A 299 4.91 -23.82 2.61
C TYR A 299 5.79 -23.92 1.35
N PRO A 300 5.53 -24.86 0.42
CA PRO A 300 4.50 -25.89 0.41
C PRO A 300 4.83 -27.12 1.26
N GLU A 301 3.82 -27.95 1.44
CA GLU A 301 3.76 -29.17 2.22
C GLU A 301 4.79 -30.19 1.74
N GLY A 302 5.00 -30.27 0.43
CA GLY A 302 6.04 -31.07 -0.21
C GLY A 302 7.44 -30.77 0.33
N ILE A 303 7.74 -29.51 0.68
CA ILE A 303 9.00 -29.11 1.31
C ILE A 303 8.94 -29.34 2.84
N VAL A 304 7.86 -28.89 3.48
CA VAL A 304 7.73 -28.91 4.95
C VAL A 304 7.72 -30.33 5.51
N TYR A 305 7.05 -31.26 4.84
CA TYR A 305 6.91 -32.65 5.27
C TYR A 305 7.85 -33.61 4.52
N GLN A 306 8.80 -33.11 3.73
CA GLN A 306 9.80 -33.97 3.10
C GLN A 306 10.66 -34.62 4.19
N LYS A 307 10.68 -35.95 4.20
CA LYS A 307 11.36 -36.69 5.26
C LYS A 307 12.87 -36.42 5.30
N GLU A 308 13.47 -36.32 4.12
CA GLU A 308 14.90 -36.06 3.94
C GLU A 308 15.33 -34.71 4.53
N TYR A 309 14.43 -33.71 4.53
CA TYR A 309 14.69 -32.39 5.08
C TYR A 309 14.39 -32.33 6.58
N THR A 310 13.29 -32.93 7.02
CA THR A 310 12.84 -32.92 8.42
C THR A 310 13.73 -33.72 9.37
N GLU A 311 14.59 -34.61 8.86
CA GLU A 311 15.64 -35.28 9.64
C GLU A 311 16.84 -34.35 9.98
N SER A 312 16.92 -33.19 9.35
CA SER A 312 17.94 -32.15 9.62
C SER A 312 17.50 -31.18 10.71
N GLU A 313 18.46 -30.60 11.43
CA GLU A 313 18.21 -29.46 12.33
C GLU A 313 17.77 -28.20 11.56
N ASN A 314 17.98 -28.15 10.24
CA ASN A 314 17.58 -27.05 9.38
C ASN A 314 16.97 -27.57 8.06
N PRO A 315 15.66 -27.92 8.06
CA PRO A 315 14.97 -28.42 6.86
C PRO A 315 15.02 -27.43 5.70
N TYR A 316 14.82 -26.13 5.97
CA TYR A 316 14.89 -25.07 4.97
C TYR A 316 16.23 -25.07 4.22
N ARG A 317 17.35 -25.21 4.95
CA ARG A 317 18.68 -25.23 4.35
C ARG A 317 18.92 -26.46 3.47
N GLU A 318 18.44 -27.64 3.85
CA GLU A 318 18.58 -28.83 3.01
C GLU A 318 17.83 -28.68 1.69
N TYR A 319 16.62 -28.08 1.71
CA TYR A 319 15.91 -27.72 0.49
C TYR A 319 16.70 -26.71 -0.36
N ILE A 320 17.18 -25.60 0.22
CA ILE A 320 17.97 -24.59 -0.50
C ILE A 320 19.22 -25.20 -1.13
N LYS A 321 19.88 -26.13 -0.43
CA LYS A 321 21.04 -26.85 -0.94
C LYS A 321 20.69 -27.72 -2.15
N GLU A 322 19.59 -28.47 -2.09
CA GLU A 322 19.13 -29.30 -3.20
C GLU A 322 18.74 -28.44 -4.41
N LEU A 323 17.94 -27.39 -4.18
CA LEU A 323 17.55 -26.41 -5.19
C LEU A 323 18.76 -25.73 -5.83
N ASN A 324 19.76 -25.32 -5.04
CA ASN A 324 20.97 -24.77 -5.65
C ASN A 324 21.72 -25.83 -6.46
N ASN A 325 21.83 -27.07 -5.96
CA ASN A 325 22.59 -28.13 -6.63
C ASN A 325 21.95 -28.62 -7.94
N CYS A 326 20.63 -28.48 -8.12
CA CYS A 326 19.98 -28.88 -9.37
C CYS A 326 20.26 -27.91 -10.53
N HIS A 327 20.68 -26.67 -10.25
CA HIS A 327 20.94 -25.66 -11.27
C HIS A 327 22.43 -25.50 -11.65
N ASP A 328 22.69 -25.36 -12.95
CA ASP A 328 23.96 -24.96 -13.56
C ASP A 328 24.20 -23.43 -13.46
N ILE A 329 23.13 -22.65 -13.44
CA ILE A 329 23.13 -21.18 -13.33
C ILE A 329 23.04 -20.75 -11.85
N PRO A 330 23.43 -19.51 -11.48
CA PRO A 330 23.28 -19.04 -10.10
C PRO A 330 21.81 -18.95 -9.69
N VAL A 331 21.51 -19.29 -8.42
CA VAL A 331 20.15 -19.26 -7.86
C VAL A 331 20.00 -18.06 -6.92
N LEU A 332 19.05 -17.17 -7.23
CA LEU A 332 18.61 -16.08 -6.37
C LEU A 332 17.33 -16.50 -5.64
N ILE A 333 17.34 -16.40 -4.32
CA ILE A 333 16.09 -16.44 -3.55
C ILE A 333 15.51 -15.03 -3.59
N SER A 334 14.66 -14.76 -4.59
CA SER A 334 14.13 -13.42 -4.87
C SER A 334 13.03 -13.01 -3.90
N GLU A 335 12.52 -13.95 -3.11
CA GLU A 335 11.70 -13.67 -1.93
C GLU A 335 11.99 -14.66 -0.81
N VAL A 336 12.23 -14.12 0.38
CA VAL A 336 12.26 -14.82 1.66
C VAL A 336 11.59 -13.93 2.70
N GLY A 337 10.65 -14.47 3.48
CA GLY A 337 9.82 -13.69 4.37
C GLY A 337 9.22 -14.50 5.51
N ILE A 338 8.79 -13.81 6.56
CA ILE A 338 7.91 -14.33 7.61
C ILE A 338 7.11 -13.15 8.18
N PRO A 339 5.78 -13.21 8.30
CA PRO A 339 4.97 -12.07 8.69
C PRO A 339 4.82 -11.94 10.21
N THR A 340 4.58 -10.71 10.68
CA THR A 340 4.42 -10.37 12.12
C THR A 340 2.96 -10.21 12.55
N SER A 341 2.03 -10.83 11.82
CA SER A 341 0.60 -10.76 12.14
C SER A 341 0.29 -11.41 13.48
N ARG A 342 -0.81 -10.96 14.10
CA ARG A 342 -1.38 -11.58 15.30
C ARG A 342 -2.08 -12.91 15.00
N GLY A 343 -2.69 -13.03 13.80
CA GLY A 343 -3.22 -14.28 13.27
C GLY A 343 -2.15 -15.15 12.61
N GLN A 344 -2.51 -16.41 12.32
CA GLN A 344 -1.63 -17.40 11.68
C GLN A 344 -2.33 -18.01 10.46
N THR A 345 -1.61 -18.09 9.34
CA THR A 345 -2.11 -18.67 8.08
C THR A 345 -1.61 -20.09 7.85
N HIS A 346 -0.34 -20.37 8.13
CA HIS A 346 0.25 -21.71 8.07
C HIS A 346 1.16 -21.95 9.27
N GLU A 347 1.16 -23.18 9.77
CA GLU A 347 2.03 -23.62 10.87
C GLU A 347 3.16 -24.49 10.31
N ASN A 348 4.42 -24.19 10.67
CA ASN A 348 5.52 -25.11 10.45
C ASN A 348 5.67 -26.04 11.69
N PRO A 349 5.39 -27.35 11.57
CA PRO A 349 5.44 -28.29 12.71
C PRO A 349 6.84 -28.59 13.26
N TYR A 350 7.91 -28.13 12.62
CA TYR A 350 9.29 -28.53 12.92
C TYR A 350 10.17 -27.39 13.44
N THR A 351 9.97 -26.16 12.97
CA THR A 351 10.88 -25.04 13.27
C THR A 351 10.21 -23.81 13.91
N ASP A 352 8.91 -23.86 14.20
CA ASP A 352 8.10 -22.71 14.68
C ASP A 352 8.15 -21.48 13.75
N TYR A 353 8.67 -21.63 12.53
CA TYR A 353 8.76 -20.56 11.52
C TYR A 353 7.43 -20.47 10.77
N ASN A 354 6.39 -20.08 11.49
CA ASN A 354 5.00 -20.04 11.01
C ASN A 354 4.75 -18.85 10.08
N GLN A 355 3.74 -18.95 9.21
CA GLN A 355 3.22 -17.80 8.49
C GLN A 355 2.28 -17.01 9.41
N GLY A 356 2.86 -16.13 10.22
CA GLY A 356 2.16 -15.32 11.19
C GLY A 356 2.35 -15.80 12.62
N TYR A 357 1.83 -15.06 13.59
CA TYR A 357 2.05 -15.27 15.03
C TYR A 357 3.54 -15.29 15.42
N ILE A 358 4.30 -14.34 14.85
CA ILE A 358 5.72 -14.12 15.09
C ILE A 358 5.92 -12.66 15.50
N SER A 359 6.67 -12.40 16.57
CA SER A 359 6.97 -11.02 16.97
C SER A 359 7.93 -10.33 15.99
N GLU A 360 7.95 -9.00 15.95
CA GLU A 360 8.89 -8.24 15.09
C GLU A 360 10.36 -8.58 15.37
N LYS A 361 10.69 -8.90 16.62
CA LYS A 361 12.03 -9.32 17.00
C LYS A 361 12.34 -10.71 16.44
N GLU A 362 11.44 -11.67 16.62
CA GLU A 362 11.60 -13.03 16.08
C GLU A 362 11.66 -13.02 14.55
N GLN A 363 10.89 -12.15 13.87
CA GLN A 363 10.99 -11.96 12.42
C GLN A 363 12.43 -11.62 12.01
N GLY A 364 13.10 -10.69 12.70
CA GLY A 364 14.49 -10.34 12.43
C GLY A 364 15.48 -11.49 12.65
N GLU A 365 15.27 -12.26 13.72
CA GLU A 365 16.10 -13.42 14.07
C GLU A 365 15.95 -14.56 13.04
N VAL A 366 14.71 -14.90 12.68
CA VAL A 366 14.38 -15.92 11.68
C VAL A 366 14.91 -15.51 10.30
N LEU A 367 14.66 -14.27 9.85
CA LEU A 367 15.17 -13.81 8.55
C LEU A 367 16.70 -13.84 8.47
N SER A 368 17.40 -13.48 9.56
CA SER A 368 18.85 -13.59 9.62
C SER A 368 19.32 -15.04 9.43
N TYR A 369 18.62 -16.00 10.05
CA TYR A 369 18.92 -17.43 9.93
C TYR A 369 18.65 -17.99 8.53
N LEU A 370 17.52 -17.62 7.90
CA LEU A 370 17.18 -18.06 6.54
C LEU A 370 18.19 -17.50 5.53
N ILE A 371 18.52 -16.21 5.62
CA ILE A 371 19.52 -15.58 4.73
C ILE A 371 20.91 -16.20 4.93
N GLN A 372 21.29 -16.53 6.17
CA GLN A 372 22.55 -17.23 6.43
C GLN A 372 22.58 -18.60 5.76
N SER A 373 21.47 -19.34 5.81
CA SER A 373 21.33 -20.64 5.14
C SER A 373 21.52 -20.52 3.63
N ILE A 374 20.90 -19.51 3.01
CA ILE A 374 21.04 -19.19 1.58
C ILE A 374 22.49 -18.86 1.20
N TYR A 375 23.16 -18.06 2.03
CA TYR A 375 24.56 -17.70 1.84
C TYR A 375 25.51 -18.90 1.99
N ASP A 376 25.28 -19.76 2.99
CA ASP A 376 26.11 -20.93 3.26
C ASP A 376 26.05 -21.95 2.12
N GLU A 377 24.86 -22.12 1.52
CA GLU A 377 24.61 -23.00 0.37
C GLU A 377 25.00 -22.40 -0.98
N LYS A 378 25.66 -21.24 -0.99
CA LYS A 378 26.25 -20.62 -2.21
C LYS A 378 25.24 -20.25 -3.28
N CYS A 379 24.02 -19.90 -2.88
CA CYS A 379 23.13 -19.12 -3.73
C CYS A 379 23.72 -17.73 -3.99
N MET A 380 23.28 -17.03 -5.04
CA MET A 380 23.81 -15.71 -5.38
C MET A 380 23.26 -14.57 -4.52
N GLY A 381 22.17 -14.79 -3.78
CA GLY A 381 21.56 -13.75 -2.96
C GLY A 381 20.22 -14.12 -2.33
N ALA A 382 19.73 -13.20 -1.51
CA ALA A 382 18.43 -13.25 -0.86
C ALA A 382 17.79 -11.86 -0.81
N LEU A 383 16.52 -11.74 -1.16
CA LEU A 383 15.75 -10.50 -1.08
C LEU A 383 14.57 -10.67 -0.10
N VAL A 384 14.52 -9.82 0.92
CA VAL A 384 13.48 -9.89 1.95
C VAL A 384 12.14 -9.45 1.37
N PHE A 385 11.12 -10.28 1.54
CA PHE A 385 9.72 -9.92 1.35
C PHE A 385 9.15 -9.47 2.70
N SER A 386 8.95 -8.17 2.94
CA SER A 386 9.07 -7.02 2.01
C SER A 386 9.62 -5.76 2.71
N TRP A 387 9.78 -4.66 1.96
CA TRP A 387 10.14 -3.36 2.57
C TRP A 387 9.03 -2.83 3.47
N GLN A 388 7.79 -2.74 3.00
CA GLN A 388 6.66 -2.18 3.73
C GLN A 388 5.49 -3.17 3.88
N ASP A 389 4.74 -3.03 4.97
CA ASP A 389 3.44 -3.66 5.16
C ASP A 389 2.43 -3.17 4.11
N GLU A 390 1.47 -4.01 3.73
CA GLU A 390 0.53 -3.70 2.64
C GLU A 390 -0.90 -4.11 3.02
N TRP A 391 -1.66 -3.18 3.61
CA TRP A 391 -3.01 -3.38 4.18
C TRP A 391 -4.07 -3.90 3.21
N PHE A 392 -3.84 -3.86 1.90
CA PHE A 392 -4.84 -4.34 0.93
C PHE A 392 -4.79 -5.86 0.72
N LYS A 393 -3.73 -6.52 1.19
CA LYS A 393 -3.48 -7.94 0.97
C LYS A 393 -4.46 -8.79 1.78
N ARG A 394 -4.49 -10.09 1.49
CA ARG A 394 -5.45 -11.03 2.08
C ARG A 394 -4.83 -12.41 2.19
N ALA A 395 -5.22 -13.18 3.19
CA ALA A 395 -4.85 -14.57 3.36
C ALA A 395 -6.06 -15.48 3.10
N TRP A 396 -5.81 -16.72 2.64
CA TRP A 396 -6.88 -17.65 2.27
C TRP A 396 -7.84 -17.97 3.43
N ASN A 397 -7.35 -17.94 4.68
CA ASN A 397 -8.13 -18.28 5.87
C ASN A 397 -8.85 -17.09 6.51
N THR A 398 -8.67 -15.88 6.00
CA THR A 398 -9.33 -14.64 6.50
C THR A 398 -10.11 -13.88 5.43
N MET A 399 -9.78 -14.06 4.14
CA MET A 399 -10.30 -13.25 3.03
C MET A 399 -11.82 -13.26 2.85
N ASP A 400 -12.50 -14.29 3.36
CA ASP A 400 -13.96 -14.39 3.32
C ASP A 400 -14.66 -13.52 4.36
N PHE A 401 -13.92 -13.05 5.39
CA PHE A 401 -14.49 -12.36 6.55
C PHE A 401 -14.24 -10.84 6.54
N ASP A 402 -13.33 -10.34 5.70
CA ASP A 402 -13.14 -8.91 5.44
C ASP A 402 -14.11 -8.38 4.38
N TYR A 403 -14.20 -7.04 4.25
CA TYR A 403 -14.87 -6.42 3.10
C TYR A 403 -13.86 -6.06 2.00
N PRO A 404 -13.91 -6.70 0.81
CA PRO A 404 -12.85 -6.60 -0.20
C PRO A 404 -12.55 -5.19 -0.71
N ASP A 405 -13.58 -4.35 -0.83
CA ASP A 405 -13.44 -3.03 -1.47
C ASP A 405 -12.77 -2.00 -0.55
N HIS A 406 -12.70 -2.26 0.76
CA HIS A 406 -12.18 -1.31 1.77
C HIS A 406 -10.93 -1.79 2.51
N ARG A 407 -10.33 -2.93 2.12
CA ARG A 407 -9.09 -3.45 2.76
C ARG A 407 -8.00 -2.40 2.99
N PRO A 408 -7.65 -1.50 2.02
CA PRO A 408 -6.61 -0.52 2.27
C PRO A 408 -6.92 0.50 3.38
N LEU A 409 -8.16 0.57 3.87
CA LEU A 409 -8.59 1.59 4.83
C LEU A 409 -8.27 1.21 6.28
N TRP A 410 -7.89 -0.03 6.57
CA TRP A 410 -7.61 -0.50 7.92
C TRP A 410 -6.61 -1.65 7.85
N ILE A 411 -5.89 -1.92 8.94
CA ILE A 411 -4.95 -3.05 8.98
C ILE A 411 -5.59 -4.23 9.70
N ASP A 412 -5.61 -5.39 9.04
CA ASP A 412 -6.05 -6.63 9.65
C ASP A 412 -4.87 -7.41 10.21
N TYR A 413 -4.63 -7.26 11.51
CA TYR A 413 -3.61 -8.04 12.21
C TYR A 413 -3.92 -9.54 12.27
N MET A 414 -5.13 -9.99 11.93
CA MET A 414 -5.44 -11.42 11.79
C MET A 414 -4.96 -12.00 10.45
N THR A 415 -4.60 -11.15 9.49
CA THR A 415 -4.15 -11.51 8.14
C THR A 415 -2.63 -11.42 8.01
N SER A 416 -2.00 -12.57 7.73
CA SER A 416 -0.54 -12.67 7.59
C SER A 416 0.02 -11.85 6.42
N GLU A 417 -0.70 -11.81 5.30
CA GLU A 417 -0.24 -11.18 4.06
C GLU A 417 -0.05 -9.66 4.16
N GLU A 418 -0.68 -9.00 5.13
CA GLU A 418 -0.51 -7.56 5.33
C GLU A 418 0.78 -7.19 6.08
N ASN A 419 1.42 -8.16 6.76
CA ASN A 419 2.35 -7.90 7.87
C ASN A 419 3.82 -8.36 7.63
N TYR A 420 4.28 -8.44 6.38
CA TYR A 420 5.65 -8.87 6.04
C TYR A 420 6.70 -7.76 6.09
N GLY A 421 6.30 -6.50 6.06
CA GLY A 421 7.21 -5.37 5.90
C GLY A 421 8.20 -5.22 7.05
N LEU A 422 9.39 -4.71 6.74
CA LEU A 422 10.34 -4.17 7.73
C LEU A 422 9.95 -2.75 8.19
N LEU A 423 9.16 -2.06 7.39
CA LEU A 423 8.48 -0.81 7.68
C LEU A 423 6.99 -1.12 7.90
N SER A 424 6.48 -0.77 9.07
CA SER A 424 5.05 -0.78 9.35
C SER A 424 4.40 0.56 9.10
N PHE A 425 3.10 0.52 8.83
CA PHE A 425 2.21 1.66 8.94
C PHE A 425 1.36 1.42 10.18
N ASP A 426 1.71 2.05 11.30
CA ASP A 426 0.99 1.88 12.56
C ASP A 426 -0.23 2.83 12.58
N PRO A 427 -1.38 2.40 13.11
CA PRO A 427 -2.52 3.28 13.38
C PRO A 427 -2.15 4.45 14.31
N ASP A 428 -2.57 5.67 13.98
CA ASP A 428 -2.13 6.90 14.69
C ASP A 428 -3.26 7.70 15.34
N SER A 429 -4.52 7.36 15.07
CA SER A 429 -5.65 8.25 15.40
C SER A 429 -5.90 8.41 16.90
N GLU A 430 -5.71 7.35 17.69
CA GLU A 430 -5.96 7.37 19.13
C GLU A 430 -4.69 7.47 19.98
N ASN A 431 -3.53 7.11 19.41
CA ASN A 431 -2.21 7.02 20.09
C ASN A 431 -2.29 6.25 21.42
N ILE A 432 -2.88 5.04 21.40
CA ILE A 432 -2.87 4.13 22.55
C ILE A 432 -1.70 3.16 22.40
N GLU A 433 -0.88 3.05 23.44
CA GLU A 433 0.14 2.01 23.56
C GLU A 433 -0.22 1.11 24.75
N ILE A 434 -0.10 -0.21 24.58
CA ILE A 434 -0.29 -1.15 25.71
C ILE A 434 1.01 -1.20 26.51
N ASP A 435 1.20 -0.25 27.43
CA ASP A 435 2.49 -0.01 28.12
C ASP A 435 2.41 0.01 29.66
N GLY A 436 1.20 -0.04 30.22
CA GLY A 436 0.92 0.07 31.65
C GLY A 436 0.91 1.49 32.19
N ASP A 437 0.64 2.51 31.38
CA ASP A 437 0.49 3.91 31.77
C ASP A 437 -0.93 4.45 31.44
N LYS A 438 -1.66 4.89 32.47
CA LYS A 438 -3.01 5.45 32.31
C LYS A 438 -3.07 6.80 31.58
N LYS A 439 -1.93 7.44 31.29
CA LYS A 439 -1.91 8.80 30.71
C LYS A 439 -2.66 8.91 29.39
N ASP A 440 -2.70 7.84 28.62
CA ASP A 440 -3.31 7.83 27.29
C ASP A 440 -4.83 7.56 27.36
N TRP A 441 -5.36 7.28 28.57
CA TRP A 441 -6.74 6.83 28.83
C TRP A 441 -7.74 7.91 29.25
N ASP A 442 -7.55 9.17 28.83
CA ASP A 442 -8.65 10.16 28.85
C ASP A 442 -9.64 9.88 27.70
N LYS A 443 -10.25 8.69 27.73
CA LYS A 443 -11.10 8.13 26.67
C LYS A 443 -12.55 7.97 27.13
N LYS A 444 -13.41 7.44 26.25
CA LYS A 444 -14.84 7.29 26.55
C LYS A 444 -15.03 6.23 27.63
N LYS A 445 -15.51 6.68 28.80
CA LYS A 445 -16.07 5.78 29.81
C LYS A 445 -17.37 5.16 29.28
N VAL A 446 -17.41 3.84 29.18
CA VAL A 446 -18.54 3.08 28.61
C VAL A 446 -19.39 2.46 29.71
N LEU A 447 -18.75 1.88 30.73
CA LEU A 447 -19.42 1.16 31.81
C LEU A 447 -18.71 1.45 33.15
N GLU A 448 -19.46 1.57 34.24
CA GLU A 448 -18.95 1.78 35.59
C GLU A 448 -19.87 1.03 36.56
N ASN A 449 -19.29 0.15 37.38
CA ASN A 449 -19.98 -0.53 38.47
C ASN A 449 -19.17 -0.38 39.78
N ASP A 450 -19.54 -1.12 40.83
CA ASP A 450 -18.92 -1.00 42.16
C ASP A 450 -17.44 -1.47 42.18
N GLU A 451 -17.02 -2.29 41.22
CA GLU A 451 -15.69 -2.92 41.17
C GLU A 451 -14.82 -2.37 40.04
N TYR A 452 -15.40 -2.12 38.85
CA TYR A 452 -14.66 -1.78 37.65
C TYR A 452 -15.25 -0.61 36.88
N THR A 453 -14.37 0.11 36.19
CA THR A 453 -14.74 1.09 35.15
C THR A 453 -14.10 0.70 33.83
N VAL A 454 -14.90 0.59 32.77
CA VAL A 454 -14.44 0.24 31.42
C VAL A 454 -14.41 1.48 30.54
N TYR A 455 -13.23 1.76 30.00
CA TYR A 455 -12.97 2.79 29.01
C TYR A 455 -12.70 2.16 27.66
N MET A 456 -13.09 2.83 26.58
CA MET A 456 -12.86 2.34 25.22
C MET A 456 -12.53 3.46 24.23
N CYS A 457 -11.78 3.08 23.21
CA CYS A 457 -11.55 3.83 21.97
C CYS A 457 -11.22 2.84 20.84
N ASN A 458 -11.14 3.31 19.60
CA ASN A 458 -10.83 2.46 18.45
C ASN A 458 -10.09 3.25 17.37
N ASP A 459 -9.12 2.61 16.72
CA ASP A 459 -8.31 3.17 15.63
C ASP A 459 -8.38 2.30 14.37
N GLU A 460 -7.47 2.53 13.43
CA GLU A 460 -7.41 1.86 12.14
C GLU A 460 -7.01 0.36 12.21
N GLY A 461 -6.65 -0.19 13.38
CA GLY A 461 -6.29 -1.61 13.54
C GLY A 461 -6.96 -2.34 14.70
N TYR A 462 -7.37 -1.62 15.76
CA TYR A 462 -7.82 -2.24 17.00
C TYR A 462 -9.04 -1.56 17.65
N LEU A 463 -9.77 -2.37 18.41
CA LEU A 463 -10.67 -1.93 19.48
C LEU A 463 -9.93 -2.03 20.83
N TYR A 464 -9.85 -0.92 21.56
CA TYR A 464 -9.12 -0.86 22.83
C TYR A 464 -10.06 -0.82 24.04
N PHE A 465 -9.61 -1.42 25.13
CA PHE A 465 -10.27 -1.42 26.42
C PHE A 465 -9.28 -1.07 27.53
N MET A 466 -9.72 -0.28 28.50
CA MET A 466 -9.07 -0.20 29.81
C MET A 466 -10.06 -0.51 30.90
N VAL A 467 -9.71 -1.50 31.72
CA VAL A 467 -10.52 -2.01 32.84
C VAL A 467 -9.90 -1.52 34.12
N ASP A 468 -10.33 -0.35 34.58
CA ASP A 468 -9.88 0.23 35.84
C ASP A 468 -10.48 -0.56 37.01
N GLY A 469 -9.66 -0.89 38.01
CA GLY A 469 -10.01 -1.76 39.14
C GLY A 469 -9.49 -3.19 39.02
N TYR A 470 -9.09 -3.65 37.83
CA TYR A 470 -8.57 -5.00 37.64
C TYR A 470 -7.11 -5.15 38.06
N THR A 471 -6.82 -6.08 38.98
CA THR A 471 -5.46 -6.31 39.51
C THR A 471 -4.78 -7.58 38.98
N GLY A 472 -5.50 -8.41 38.22
CA GLY A 472 -5.03 -9.73 37.80
C GLY A 472 -5.22 -10.86 38.84
N GLU A 473 -5.72 -10.56 40.04
CA GLU A 473 -5.92 -11.57 41.09
C GLU A 473 -7.25 -12.33 40.95
N ASN A 474 -8.26 -11.68 40.40
CA ASN A 474 -9.59 -12.24 40.20
C ASN A 474 -9.84 -12.53 38.72
N ARG A 475 -10.76 -13.47 38.47
CA ARG A 475 -11.27 -13.73 37.13
C ARG A 475 -12.42 -12.78 36.84
N GLU A 476 -12.38 -12.11 35.68
CA GLU A 476 -13.40 -11.16 35.24
C GLU A 476 -13.89 -11.45 33.82
N TYR A 477 -15.14 -11.09 33.53
CA TYR A 477 -15.78 -11.33 32.23
C TYR A 477 -16.38 -10.05 31.66
N ILE A 478 -16.00 -9.68 30.44
CA ILE A 478 -16.59 -8.55 29.72
C ILE A 478 -17.35 -9.09 28.52
N GLY A 479 -18.67 -9.00 28.56
CA GLY A 479 -19.54 -9.37 27.45
C GLY A 479 -19.55 -8.28 26.38
N ILE A 480 -19.53 -8.69 25.12
CA ILE A 480 -19.58 -7.81 23.95
C ILE A 480 -20.73 -8.29 23.06
N ASP A 481 -21.65 -7.39 22.72
CA ASP A 481 -22.82 -7.64 21.87
C ASP A 481 -22.79 -6.63 20.71
N ILE A 482 -22.75 -7.15 19.48
CA ILE A 482 -22.65 -6.37 18.24
C ILE A 482 -23.77 -6.71 17.24
N ILE A 483 -24.48 -7.84 17.41
CA ILE A 483 -25.50 -8.29 16.47
C ILE A 483 -26.79 -8.74 17.18
N ASP A 484 -27.89 -8.08 16.83
CA ASP A 484 -29.20 -8.39 17.40
C ASP A 484 -29.73 -9.81 17.05
N ASN A 485 -30.54 -10.35 17.95
CA ASN A 485 -31.30 -11.62 17.83
C ASN A 485 -30.47 -12.90 17.93
N GLN A 486 -29.26 -12.82 18.47
CA GLN A 486 -28.42 -13.97 18.82
C GLN A 486 -27.63 -13.64 20.10
N GLY A 487 -26.62 -14.46 20.43
CA GLY A 487 -25.81 -14.30 21.63
C GLY A 487 -26.41 -14.97 22.86
N TYR A 488 -25.69 -14.89 23.98
CA TYR A 488 -26.13 -15.49 25.23
C TYR A 488 -25.72 -14.68 26.46
N ARG A 489 -26.64 -14.56 27.43
CA ARG A 489 -26.48 -13.65 28.58
C ARG A 489 -25.58 -14.15 29.71
N TYR A 490 -25.37 -15.46 29.82
CA TYR A 490 -24.71 -16.03 31.00
C TYR A 490 -23.49 -16.87 30.64
N TYR A 491 -22.39 -16.70 31.38
CA TYR A 491 -21.21 -17.54 31.25
C TYR A 491 -20.68 -17.93 32.63
N ASN A 492 -20.44 -19.22 32.86
CA ASN A 492 -20.03 -19.78 34.16
C ASN A 492 -20.87 -19.31 35.37
N GLY A 493 -22.17 -19.05 35.15
CA GLY A 493 -23.10 -18.59 36.19
C GLY A 493 -23.06 -17.08 36.46
N VAL A 494 -22.24 -16.32 35.74
CA VAL A 494 -22.19 -14.84 35.78
C VAL A 494 -23.15 -14.27 34.72
N ASP A 495 -23.90 -13.24 35.08
CA ASP A 495 -24.70 -12.44 34.14
C ASP A 495 -23.79 -11.41 33.45
N LEU A 496 -23.59 -11.58 32.15
CA LEU A 496 -22.73 -10.72 31.34
C LEU A 496 -23.32 -9.33 31.13
N GLY A 497 -24.59 -9.06 31.47
CA GLY A 497 -25.20 -7.74 31.31
C GLY A 497 -25.78 -7.45 29.92
N CYS A 498 -25.34 -8.17 28.89
CA CYS A 498 -25.85 -8.18 27.51
C CYS A 498 -26.03 -9.62 27.00
N ASP A 499 -26.73 -9.80 25.88
CA ASP A 499 -26.80 -11.08 25.16
C ASP A 499 -25.53 -11.19 24.31
N ALA A 500 -24.42 -11.59 24.93
CA ALA A 500 -23.09 -11.43 24.36
C ALA A 500 -22.83 -12.34 23.15
N ASP A 501 -22.23 -11.77 22.11
CA ASP A 501 -21.63 -12.45 20.96
C ASP A 501 -20.18 -12.87 21.26
N PHE A 502 -19.46 -12.08 22.07
CA PHE A 502 -18.09 -12.36 22.49
C PHE A 502 -17.90 -12.10 23.98
N ILE A 503 -16.89 -12.75 24.57
CA ILE A 503 -16.49 -12.54 25.96
C ILE A 503 -14.98 -12.31 25.99
N ILE A 504 -14.53 -11.19 26.56
CA ILE A 504 -13.15 -11.07 27.03
C ILE A 504 -13.11 -11.68 28.43
N VAL A 505 -12.34 -12.76 28.59
CA VAL A 505 -12.04 -13.40 29.86
C VAL A 505 -10.70 -12.86 30.35
N LEU A 506 -10.70 -12.18 31.49
CA LEU A 506 -9.48 -11.75 32.18
C LEU A 506 -9.20 -12.69 33.34
N ASP A 507 -8.19 -13.55 33.21
CA ASP A 507 -7.82 -14.58 34.21
C ASP A 507 -6.31 -14.59 34.45
N GLY A 508 -5.78 -13.43 34.80
CA GLY A 508 -4.35 -13.22 34.99
C GLY A 508 -3.57 -13.25 33.68
N LYS A 509 -2.25 -13.43 33.78
CA LYS A 509 -1.33 -13.26 32.64
C LYS A 509 -1.39 -14.38 31.61
N ASP A 510 -1.68 -15.61 32.06
CA ASP A 510 -1.47 -16.81 31.24
C ASP A 510 -2.78 -17.43 30.71
N ASN A 511 -3.94 -17.01 31.22
CA ASN A 511 -5.23 -17.63 30.93
C ASN A 511 -6.30 -16.64 30.43
N SER A 512 -5.90 -15.41 30.07
CA SER A 512 -6.85 -14.45 29.47
C SER A 512 -7.08 -14.77 27.99
N GLU A 513 -8.33 -14.65 27.54
CA GLU A 513 -8.76 -15.09 26.21
C GLU A 513 -10.00 -14.33 25.73
N VAL A 514 -10.26 -14.38 24.42
CA VAL A 514 -11.51 -13.97 23.77
C VAL A 514 -12.26 -15.21 23.31
N LEU A 515 -13.49 -15.33 23.79
CA LEU A 515 -14.41 -16.37 23.39
C LEU A 515 -15.50 -15.79 22.48
N VAL A 516 -15.97 -16.61 21.55
CA VAL A 516 -17.11 -16.31 20.67
C VAL A 516 -18.30 -17.19 21.00
N HIS A 517 -19.49 -16.64 20.88
CA HIS A 517 -20.74 -17.38 20.94
C HIS A 517 -20.74 -18.43 19.83
N SER A 518 -21.03 -19.68 20.14
CA SER A 518 -20.83 -20.79 19.18
C SER A 518 -21.63 -20.66 17.87
N TYR A 519 -22.74 -19.89 17.88
CA TYR A 519 -23.54 -19.62 16.68
C TYR A 519 -22.91 -18.55 15.79
N TYR A 520 -21.93 -17.80 16.30
CA TYR A 520 -21.24 -16.73 15.59
C TYR A 520 -19.76 -17.03 15.34
N ASP A 521 -19.33 -18.28 15.59
CA ASP A 521 -18.00 -18.79 15.26
C ASP A 521 -17.86 -19.04 13.75
N THR A 522 -17.04 -18.22 13.10
CA THR A 522 -16.78 -18.27 11.66
C THR A 522 -16.05 -19.55 11.24
N THR A 523 -15.12 -20.04 12.04
CA THR A 523 -14.36 -21.27 11.77
C THR A 523 -15.26 -22.48 11.91
N TYR A 524 -16.13 -22.54 12.92
CA TYR A 524 -17.13 -23.59 13.02
C TYR A 524 -18.11 -23.55 11.84
N TYR A 525 -18.61 -22.36 11.47
CA TYR A 525 -19.52 -22.25 10.32
C TYR A 525 -18.88 -22.72 9.03
N MET A 526 -17.68 -22.23 8.71
CA MET A 526 -16.99 -22.55 7.47
C MET A 526 -16.52 -24.01 7.44
N TYR A 527 -15.92 -24.53 8.50
CA TYR A 527 -15.23 -25.83 8.39
C TYR A 527 -16.01 -26.98 9.05
N SER A 528 -17.03 -26.71 9.87
CA SER A 528 -17.89 -27.77 10.42
C SER A 528 -19.27 -27.78 9.77
N TYR A 529 -19.93 -26.63 9.66
CA TYR A 529 -21.31 -26.58 9.17
C TYR A 529 -21.42 -26.70 7.65
N THR A 530 -20.62 -25.95 6.88
CA THR A 530 -20.71 -25.96 5.41
C THR A 530 -19.90 -27.08 4.76
N HIS A 531 -18.73 -27.44 5.32
CA HIS A 531 -17.83 -28.45 4.74
C HIS A 531 -17.69 -29.78 5.54
N ASP A 532 -18.16 -29.85 6.79
CA ASP A 532 -18.09 -31.05 7.66
C ASP A 532 -16.68 -31.64 7.84
N ILE A 533 -15.66 -30.78 7.92
CA ILE A 533 -14.25 -31.13 8.13
C ILE A 533 -13.96 -31.42 9.61
N LEU A 534 -14.38 -30.52 10.52
CA LEU A 534 -14.07 -30.62 11.95
C LEU A 534 -15.15 -31.35 12.77
N GLY A 535 -16.26 -31.72 12.12
CA GLY A 535 -17.41 -32.41 12.72
C GLY A 535 -18.48 -31.50 13.34
N ARG A 536 -19.75 -31.85 13.11
CA ARG A 536 -20.89 -31.02 13.53
C ARG A 536 -21.37 -31.24 14.97
N ASN A 537 -21.78 -30.14 15.60
CA ASN A 537 -22.49 -30.07 16.86
C ASN A 537 -23.80 -29.25 16.71
N PRO A 538 -24.98 -29.90 16.61
CA PRO A 538 -26.26 -29.22 16.45
C PRO A 538 -26.65 -28.25 17.58
N GLU A 539 -25.99 -28.33 18.75
CA GLU A 539 -26.22 -27.35 19.82
C GLU A 539 -25.54 -26.01 19.55
N TYR A 540 -24.48 -25.97 18.73
CA TYR A 540 -23.79 -24.74 18.37
C TYR A 540 -24.56 -23.93 17.33
N GLU A 541 -25.35 -24.62 16.50
CA GLU A 541 -26.10 -24.08 15.36
C GLU A 541 -27.43 -23.41 15.77
N LYS A 542 -27.58 -23.05 17.05
CA LYS A 542 -28.78 -22.39 17.58
C LYS A 542 -28.47 -20.94 17.96
N PRO A 543 -29.32 -19.97 17.57
CA PRO A 543 -29.10 -18.57 17.91
C PRO A 543 -29.15 -18.31 19.42
N ASP A 544 -29.78 -19.19 20.20
CA ASP A 544 -29.83 -19.16 21.67
C ASP A 544 -28.89 -20.20 22.32
N SER A 545 -27.87 -20.67 21.61
CA SER A 545 -26.83 -21.55 22.16
C SER A 545 -26.27 -20.95 23.45
N LYS A 546 -26.01 -21.81 24.44
CA LYS A 546 -25.41 -21.39 25.72
C LYS A 546 -23.88 -21.50 25.74
N TYR A 547 -23.28 -21.84 24.60
CA TYR A 547 -21.86 -22.18 24.50
C TYR A 547 -21.07 -21.00 23.96
N PHE A 548 -19.93 -20.76 24.59
CA PHE A 548 -18.87 -19.91 24.09
C PHE A 548 -17.63 -20.78 23.87
N VAL A 549 -16.95 -20.60 22.74
CA VAL A 549 -15.79 -21.36 22.30
C VAL A 549 -14.64 -20.41 21.98
N SER A 550 -13.40 -20.90 21.97
CA SER A 550 -12.28 -20.02 21.59
C SER A 550 -12.35 -19.68 20.10
N MET A 551 -11.96 -18.46 19.77
CA MET A 551 -11.75 -18.03 18.38
C MET A 551 -10.56 -18.80 17.78
N THR A 552 -10.78 -19.48 16.66
CA THR A 552 -9.72 -20.26 16.00
C THR A 552 -9.60 -19.89 14.54
N GLN A 553 -8.40 -20.07 13.96
CA GLN A 553 -8.16 -20.00 12.52
C GLN A 553 -7.72 -21.38 12.03
N LEU A 554 -8.30 -21.87 10.93
CA LEU A 554 -7.77 -23.04 10.24
C LEU A 554 -6.43 -22.66 9.61
N THR A 555 -5.39 -23.44 9.88
CA THR A 555 -4.04 -23.22 9.32
C THR A 555 -3.57 -24.34 8.40
N SER A 556 -4.30 -25.45 8.39
CA SER A 556 -4.09 -26.59 7.49
C SER A 556 -5.29 -27.54 7.60
N ASP A 557 -5.74 -28.11 6.49
CA ASP A 557 -6.76 -29.17 6.48
C ASP A 557 -6.15 -30.53 6.88
N GLU A 558 -6.95 -31.59 6.95
CA GLU A 558 -6.43 -32.96 7.04
C GLU A 558 -5.68 -33.31 5.75
N ILE A 559 -4.40 -33.63 5.90
CA ILE A 559 -3.49 -33.91 4.80
C ILE A 559 -3.14 -35.40 4.80
N LEU A 560 -3.28 -36.06 3.65
CA LEU A 560 -2.71 -37.38 3.41
C LEU A 560 -1.39 -37.22 2.64
N LEU A 561 -0.27 -37.51 3.29
CA LEU A 561 1.05 -37.46 2.67
C LEU A 561 1.25 -38.68 1.76
N PRO A 562 1.35 -38.53 0.42
CA PRO A 562 1.31 -39.67 -0.50
C PRO A 562 2.53 -40.60 -0.36
N GLY A 563 3.72 -40.03 -0.16
CA GLY A 563 4.98 -40.78 -0.08
C GLY A 563 5.11 -41.63 1.17
N SER A 564 4.60 -41.16 2.33
CA SER A 564 4.63 -41.89 3.59
C SER A 564 3.36 -42.69 3.89
N GLY A 565 2.22 -42.28 3.33
CA GLY A 565 0.88 -42.78 3.69
C GLY A 565 0.39 -42.31 5.06
N GLU A 566 1.07 -41.34 5.68
CA GLU A 566 0.68 -40.74 6.95
C GLU A 566 -0.44 -39.70 6.77
N THR A 567 -1.38 -39.67 7.71
CA THR A 567 -2.41 -38.63 7.76
C THR A 567 -2.06 -37.62 8.85
N VAL A 568 -1.79 -36.38 8.44
CA VAL A 568 -1.65 -35.23 9.32
C VAL A 568 -3.04 -34.63 9.53
N LYS A 569 -3.47 -34.49 10.79
CA LYS A 569 -4.79 -33.93 11.09
C LYS A 569 -4.86 -32.44 10.79
N ALA A 570 -6.06 -31.97 10.49
CA ALA A 570 -6.36 -30.54 10.40
C ALA A 570 -5.86 -29.79 11.64
N LYS A 571 -5.31 -28.60 11.42
CA LYS A 571 -4.69 -27.75 12.44
C LYS A 571 -5.47 -26.47 12.62
N LEU A 572 -5.68 -26.12 13.89
CA LEU A 572 -6.37 -24.92 14.32
C LEU A 572 -5.41 -24.10 15.18
N PHE A 573 -5.21 -22.84 14.81
CA PHE A 573 -4.55 -21.86 15.64
C PHE A 573 -5.57 -21.22 16.59
N ASP A 574 -5.28 -21.23 17.89
CA ASP A 574 -6.11 -20.61 18.92
C ASP A 574 -5.87 -19.10 18.96
N ALA A 575 -6.60 -18.39 18.12
CA ALA A 575 -6.45 -16.95 17.97
C ALA A 575 -7.08 -16.17 19.14
N GLY A 576 -8.03 -16.77 19.85
CA GLY A 576 -8.71 -16.17 21.00
C GLY A 576 -7.81 -16.03 22.23
N LYS A 577 -6.78 -16.87 22.39
CA LYS A 577 -5.86 -16.78 23.53
C LYS A 577 -5.06 -15.48 23.49
N LEU A 578 -5.18 -14.64 24.52
CA LEU A 578 -4.51 -13.34 24.57
C LEU A 578 -3.08 -13.42 25.11
N VAL A 579 -2.19 -12.57 24.57
CA VAL A 579 -0.78 -12.50 24.96
C VAL A 579 -0.56 -11.35 25.93
N HIS A 580 -0.10 -11.66 27.15
CA HIS A 580 0.28 -10.64 28.13
C HIS A 580 1.66 -10.06 27.80
N GLY A 581 1.77 -8.75 27.68
CA GLY A 581 3.06 -8.08 27.51
C GLY A 581 2.90 -6.59 27.24
N LYS A 582 4.04 -5.89 27.23
CA LYS A 582 4.07 -4.53 26.71
C LYS A 582 4.28 -4.61 25.22
N GLU A 583 3.54 -3.80 24.47
CA GLU A 583 3.63 -3.74 23.01
C GLU A 583 5.07 -3.54 22.52
N LYS A 584 5.80 -2.62 23.16
CA LYS A 584 7.21 -2.33 22.84
C LYS A 584 8.18 -3.48 23.10
N ASP A 585 7.85 -4.39 24.03
CA ASP A 585 8.69 -5.54 24.36
C ASP A 585 8.34 -6.76 23.49
N ASN A 586 7.09 -6.87 23.07
CA ASN A 586 6.58 -7.92 22.20
C ASN A 586 5.39 -7.40 21.39
N SER A 587 5.55 -7.32 20.07
CA SER A 587 4.52 -6.83 19.15
C SER A 587 3.24 -7.69 19.12
N LEU A 588 3.29 -8.95 19.59
CA LEU A 588 2.12 -9.82 19.71
C LEU A 588 1.28 -9.55 20.97
N SER A 589 1.71 -8.66 21.86
CA SER A 589 1.00 -8.40 23.11
C SER A 589 -0.41 -7.86 22.86
N ASP A 590 -1.43 -8.48 23.45
CA ASP A 590 -2.82 -8.05 23.36
C ASP A 590 -3.26 -7.27 24.60
N PHE A 591 -2.64 -7.54 25.76
CA PHE A 591 -3.02 -6.90 27.01
C PHE A 591 -1.86 -6.76 28.00
N TYR A 592 -2.00 -5.81 28.93
CA TYR A 592 -1.07 -5.61 30.02
C TYR A 592 -1.80 -5.29 31.33
N ILE A 593 -1.37 -5.93 32.42
CA ILE A 593 -1.90 -5.69 33.76
C ILE A 593 -1.01 -4.69 34.49
N GLY A 594 -1.52 -3.47 34.65
CA GLY A 594 -0.90 -2.37 35.38
C GLY A 594 -1.21 -2.39 36.89
N ASP A 595 -0.92 -1.28 37.56
CA ASP A 595 -1.24 -1.11 38.98
C ASP A 595 -2.72 -0.77 39.18
N GLY A 596 -3.54 -1.81 39.33
CA GLY A 596 -4.99 -1.70 39.54
C GLY A 596 -5.80 -1.41 38.28
N PHE A 597 -5.29 -1.78 37.10
CA PHE A 597 -6.04 -1.75 35.85
C PHE A 597 -5.47 -2.75 34.83
N CYS A 598 -6.24 -3.01 33.77
CA CYS A 598 -5.80 -3.77 32.59
C CYS A 598 -6.02 -2.94 31.33
N GLU A 599 -5.03 -2.91 30.44
CA GLU A 599 -5.18 -2.38 29.07
C GLU A 599 -5.27 -3.57 28.10
N ILE A 600 -6.10 -3.44 27.07
CA ILE A 600 -6.38 -4.51 26.11
C ILE A 600 -6.55 -3.88 24.73
N ARG A 601 -6.00 -4.50 23.70
CA ARG A 601 -6.26 -4.22 22.29
C ARG A 601 -6.71 -5.49 21.57
N ILE A 602 -7.73 -5.37 20.75
CA ILE A 602 -8.37 -6.50 20.08
C ILE A 602 -8.47 -6.21 18.58
N PRO A 603 -7.84 -7.01 17.69
CA PRO A 603 -8.04 -6.91 16.25
C PRO A 603 -9.52 -7.06 15.86
N TYR A 604 -9.98 -6.26 14.91
CA TYR A 604 -11.39 -6.22 14.51
C TYR A 604 -11.95 -7.56 14.02
N LEU A 605 -11.18 -8.32 13.24
CA LEU A 605 -11.65 -9.59 12.70
C LEU A 605 -11.85 -10.66 13.79
N MET A 606 -11.18 -10.54 14.95
CA MET A 606 -11.44 -11.41 16.10
C MET A 606 -12.81 -11.15 16.76
N LEU A 607 -13.47 -10.04 16.41
CA LEU A 607 -14.82 -9.70 16.82
C LEU A 607 -15.80 -9.74 15.64
N ASN A 608 -15.44 -10.40 14.52
CA ASN A 608 -16.24 -10.43 13.30
C ASN A 608 -16.61 -9.03 12.74
N ILE A 609 -15.79 -8.02 13.03
CA ILE A 609 -15.90 -6.69 12.42
C ILE A 609 -15.08 -6.72 11.13
N SER A 610 -15.79 -6.73 9.99
CA SER A 610 -15.22 -6.94 8.65
C SER A 610 -14.71 -5.67 7.98
N ASP A 611 -15.24 -4.53 8.38
CA ASP A 611 -14.74 -3.22 7.98
C ASP A 611 -15.07 -2.19 9.08
N PRO A 612 -14.11 -1.86 9.95
CA PRO A 612 -14.31 -0.89 11.01
C PRO A 612 -14.43 0.55 10.49
N SER A 613 -13.97 0.84 9.27
CA SER A 613 -14.03 2.18 8.68
C SER A 613 -15.47 2.59 8.40
N THR A 614 -16.34 1.64 8.03
CA THR A 614 -17.77 1.89 7.78
C THR A 614 -18.71 1.20 8.76
N GLY A 615 -18.18 0.43 9.72
CA GLY A 615 -18.95 -0.30 10.72
C GLY A 615 -19.64 -1.53 10.15
N LEU A 616 -19.02 -2.23 9.19
CA LEU A 616 -19.54 -3.51 8.72
C LEU A 616 -19.06 -4.62 9.64
N ILE A 617 -20.03 -5.45 10.05
CA ILE A 617 -19.81 -6.69 10.78
C ILE A 617 -20.35 -7.84 9.94
N LEU A 618 -19.96 -9.07 10.26
CA LEU A 618 -20.61 -10.26 9.69
C LEU A 618 -22.08 -10.31 10.12
N ASP A 619 -22.98 -10.55 9.18
CA ASP A 619 -24.41 -10.78 9.46
C ASP A 619 -24.65 -12.24 9.88
N ASP A 620 -25.89 -12.57 10.25
CA ASP A 620 -26.31 -13.94 10.59
C ASP A 620 -26.16 -14.88 9.38
N PHE A 621 -25.01 -15.55 9.31
CA PHE A 621 -24.61 -16.40 8.19
C PHE A 621 -25.39 -17.74 8.15
N TYR A 622 -26.01 -18.16 9.24
CA TYR A 622 -26.94 -19.30 9.26
C TYR A 622 -28.27 -18.93 8.62
N LYS A 623 -28.84 -17.77 8.98
CA LYS A 623 -30.06 -17.25 8.38
C LYS A 623 -29.88 -16.92 6.90
N ASN A 624 -28.73 -16.37 6.54
CA ASN A 624 -28.44 -15.96 5.17
C ASN A 624 -27.90 -17.11 4.30
N ASN A 625 -27.49 -18.24 4.89
CA ASN A 625 -26.82 -19.37 4.23
C ASN A 625 -25.59 -18.96 3.41
N LYS A 626 -24.87 -17.93 3.86
CA LYS A 626 -23.60 -17.45 3.31
C LYS A 626 -22.98 -16.42 4.24
N ILE A 627 -21.70 -16.16 4.05
CA ILE A 627 -21.07 -14.95 4.59
C ILE A 627 -21.67 -13.70 3.91
N SER A 628 -22.01 -12.72 4.72
CA SER A 628 -22.60 -11.45 4.31
C SER A 628 -22.39 -10.42 5.42
N TRP A 629 -22.61 -9.15 5.10
CA TRP A 629 -22.32 -8.05 6.03
C TRP A 629 -23.59 -7.29 6.40
N LYS A 630 -23.62 -6.78 7.63
CA LYS A 630 -24.58 -5.77 8.10
C LYS A 630 -23.83 -4.60 8.72
N GLN A 631 -24.43 -3.42 8.64
CA GLN A 631 -23.85 -2.22 9.20
C GLN A 631 -24.31 -2.00 10.65
N THR A 632 -23.38 -1.74 11.55
CA THR A 632 -23.61 -1.21 12.90
C THR A 632 -22.37 -0.45 13.37
N ASP A 633 -22.58 0.72 13.97
CA ASP A 633 -21.55 1.46 14.69
C ASP A 633 -21.67 1.27 16.20
N LYS A 634 -22.59 0.42 16.67
CA LYS A 634 -22.94 0.26 18.08
C LYS A 634 -22.41 -1.06 18.62
N ILE A 635 -21.74 -0.98 19.77
CA ILE A 635 -21.25 -2.13 20.52
C ILE A 635 -21.76 -2.00 21.95
N THR A 636 -22.50 -2.99 22.43
CA THR A 636 -22.93 -3.05 23.83
C THR A 636 -21.89 -3.82 24.64
N ILE A 637 -21.38 -3.19 25.69
CA ILE A 637 -20.45 -3.79 26.65
C ILE A 637 -21.20 -4.13 27.92
N GLY A 638 -21.07 -5.35 28.37
CA GLY A 638 -21.71 -5.85 29.57
C GLY A 638 -20.70 -6.35 30.60
N ASN A 639 -21.02 -6.13 31.88
CA ASN A 639 -20.31 -6.70 33.02
C ASN A 639 -21.22 -6.75 34.24
N ASN A 640 -21.32 -7.91 34.90
CA ASN A 640 -22.04 -8.11 36.17
C ASN A 640 -23.45 -7.49 36.20
N SER A 641 -24.33 -7.94 35.31
CA SER A 641 -25.71 -7.45 35.12
C SER A 641 -25.86 -5.98 34.68
N GLN A 642 -24.77 -5.24 34.47
CA GLN A 642 -24.77 -3.88 33.95
C GLN A 642 -24.28 -3.85 32.50
N ASN A 643 -24.69 -2.81 31.76
CA ASN A 643 -24.19 -2.60 30.41
C ASN A 643 -24.01 -1.12 30.06
N GLY A 644 -23.25 -0.87 29.02
CA GLY A 644 -22.95 0.44 28.45
C GLY A 644 -22.83 0.37 26.94
N LEU A 645 -23.10 1.48 26.26
CA LEU A 645 -23.06 1.55 24.80
C LEU A 645 -21.82 2.31 24.32
N TYR A 646 -20.98 1.62 23.55
CA TYR A 646 -19.92 2.22 22.77
C TYR A 646 -20.39 2.48 21.33
N THR A 647 -19.84 3.53 20.71
CA THR A 647 -20.12 3.88 19.32
C THR A 647 -18.77 3.98 18.62
N LEU A 648 -18.54 3.15 17.60
CA LEU A 648 -17.30 3.13 16.83
C LEU A 648 -17.04 4.49 16.20
N ARG A 649 -15.79 4.95 16.28
CA ARG A 649 -15.25 5.96 15.36
C ARG A 649 -15.11 5.31 14.00
N LEU A 650 -15.80 5.86 13.01
CA LEU A 650 -15.73 5.46 11.61
C LEU A 650 -14.78 6.40 10.85
N TRP A 651 -14.21 5.94 9.74
CA TRP A 651 -13.30 6.74 8.92
C TRP A 651 -13.36 6.36 7.45
N TYR A 652 -12.73 7.22 6.66
CA TYR A 652 -12.71 7.12 5.21
C TYR A 652 -11.29 7.01 4.68
N GLU A 653 -10.40 7.85 5.20
CA GLU A 653 -8.96 7.74 4.99
C GLU A 653 -8.37 7.29 6.32
N PRO A 654 -7.48 6.28 6.32
CA PRO A 654 -6.79 5.90 7.54
C PRO A 654 -5.80 6.97 8.00
N GLU A 655 -5.70 7.14 9.32
CA GLU A 655 -4.61 7.86 9.96
C GLU A 655 -3.52 6.86 10.39
N TYR A 656 -2.27 7.12 10.00
CA TYR A 656 -1.14 6.23 10.28
C TYR A 656 0.19 6.97 10.35
N SER A 657 1.17 6.37 11.04
CA SER A 657 2.59 6.72 10.97
C SER A 657 3.43 5.59 10.41
N GLU A 658 4.57 5.95 9.84
CA GLU A 658 5.58 4.98 9.44
C GLU A 658 6.51 4.69 10.62
N ARG A 659 6.68 3.40 10.97
CA ARG A 659 7.66 2.92 11.95
C ARG A 659 8.52 1.81 11.35
N LEU A 660 9.83 1.86 11.63
CA LEU A 660 10.71 0.71 11.33
C LEU A 660 10.56 -0.31 12.45
N LYS A 661 10.23 -1.55 12.07
CA LYS A 661 10.06 -2.68 13.00
C LYS A 661 11.38 -3.09 13.64
N ASP A 662 11.33 -3.84 14.74
CA ASP A 662 12.54 -4.37 15.38
C ASP A 662 13.39 -5.22 14.42
N SER A 663 12.74 -5.97 13.52
CA SER A 663 13.38 -6.75 12.47
C SER A 663 14.31 -5.94 11.58
N TYR A 664 13.97 -4.68 11.27
CA TYR A 664 14.83 -3.78 10.49
C TYR A 664 16.18 -3.58 11.16
N TYR A 665 16.20 -3.33 12.47
CA TYR A 665 17.44 -3.05 13.19
C TYR A 665 18.31 -4.31 13.34
N ILE A 666 17.69 -5.46 13.58
CA ILE A 666 18.37 -6.77 13.62
C ILE A 666 19.03 -7.06 12.27
N LEU A 667 18.26 -6.95 11.18
CA LEU A 667 18.76 -7.19 9.83
C LEU A 667 19.83 -6.18 9.43
N LYS A 668 19.67 -4.90 9.78
CA LYS A 668 20.68 -3.87 9.55
C LYS A 668 22.03 -4.21 10.17
N ASP A 669 22.05 -4.80 11.35
CA ASP A 669 23.27 -5.25 12.00
C ASP A 669 23.78 -6.56 11.39
N TYR A 670 22.91 -7.50 11.08
CA TYR A 670 23.26 -8.75 10.41
C TYR A 670 23.88 -8.53 9.02
N PHE A 671 23.27 -7.69 8.16
CA PHE A 671 23.77 -7.42 6.81
C PHE A 671 25.17 -6.80 6.79
N LYS A 672 25.63 -6.14 7.87
CA LYS A 672 27.04 -5.68 7.99
C LYS A 672 28.05 -6.84 8.02
N THR A 673 27.60 -8.02 8.45
CA THR A 673 28.46 -9.19 8.62
C THR A 673 28.65 -9.97 7.31
N LEU A 674 27.73 -9.82 6.35
CA LEU A 674 27.80 -10.51 5.06
C LEU A 674 28.85 -9.86 4.14
N PRO A 675 29.67 -10.68 3.46
CA PRO A 675 30.69 -10.18 2.54
C PRO A 675 30.05 -9.61 1.26
N GLY A 676 30.68 -8.57 0.70
CA GLY A 676 30.17 -7.85 -0.48
C GLY A 676 29.19 -6.72 -0.14
N ASN A 677 28.66 -6.68 1.08
CA ASN A 677 27.93 -5.51 1.56
C ASN A 677 28.93 -4.40 1.91
N PHE A 678 28.58 -3.16 1.53
CA PHE A 678 29.41 -1.97 1.76
C PHE A 678 29.52 -1.69 3.27
N VAL A 679 30.35 -2.46 3.98
CA VAL A 679 31.07 -1.94 5.14
C VAL A 679 31.92 -0.84 4.54
N ALA A 680 31.50 0.41 4.75
CA ALA A 680 32.40 1.53 4.53
C ALA A 680 33.69 1.12 5.24
N LYS A 681 34.77 0.87 4.48
CA LYS A 681 36.09 0.75 5.09
C LYS A 681 36.17 1.96 5.99
N ASP A 682 36.26 1.74 7.31
CA ASP A 682 36.51 2.78 8.31
C ASP A 682 37.79 3.49 7.91
N GLY A 683 37.61 4.43 7.00
CA GLY A 683 38.63 5.04 6.19
C GLY A 683 38.61 6.51 6.52
N PHE A 684 38.79 6.83 7.80
CA PHE A 684 39.29 8.13 8.26
C PHE A 684 38.54 9.40 7.77
N GLY A 685 37.33 9.26 7.19
CA GLY A 685 36.61 10.32 6.50
C GLY A 685 35.39 10.87 7.25
N ASP A 686 34.70 10.04 8.03
CA ASP A 686 33.50 10.47 8.75
C ASP A 686 33.82 11.31 10.01
N ASN A 687 35.05 11.22 10.51
CA ASN A 687 35.57 12.12 11.54
C ASN A 687 35.93 13.51 11.03
N VAL A 688 35.97 13.76 9.71
CA VAL A 688 36.26 15.09 9.17
C VAL A 688 34.99 15.93 9.05
N LEU A 689 33.83 15.35 8.68
CA LEU A 689 32.56 16.10 8.66
C LEU A 689 32.01 16.36 10.07
N SER A 690 32.19 15.41 10.99
CA SER A 690 31.92 15.58 12.43
C SER A 690 32.83 16.65 13.07
N ALA A 691 34.12 16.70 12.68
CA ALA A 691 35.03 17.77 13.10
C ALA A 691 34.75 19.11 12.40
N TYR A 692 34.23 19.11 11.17
CA TYR A 692 33.87 20.32 10.41
C TYR A 692 32.71 21.08 11.05
N ASN A 693 31.72 20.35 11.60
CA ASN A 693 30.61 20.93 12.35
C ASN A 693 30.98 21.37 13.77
N THR A 694 32.17 21.00 14.26
CA THR A 694 32.66 21.37 15.60
C THR A 694 33.67 22.53 15.58
N TYR A 695 34.19 22.94 14.42
CA TYR A 695 35.28 23.93 14.29
C TYR A 695 34.95 25.23 13.53
N VAL A 696 33.69 25.65 13.46
CA VAL A 696 33.35 27.00 12.94
C VAL A 696 33.50 28.05 14.04
N ASN A 697 34.74 28.39 14.41
CA ASN A 697 35.06 29.65 15.11
C ASN A 697 36.57 29.96 15.18
N VAL A 698 37.31 30.04 14.06
CA VAL A 698 38.55 30.85 13.96
C VAL A 698 38.73 31.36 12.52
N PRO A 699 39.03 32.66 12.30
CA PRO A 699 39.21 33.23 10.97
C PRO A 699 40.62 32.94 10.43
N ILE A 700 40.74 32.26 9.29
CA ILE A 700 42.04 32.02 8.67
C ILE A 700 42.24 32.90 7.44
N LYS A 701 43.18 33.83 7.63
CA LYS A 701 43.96 34.55 6.62
C LYS A 701 44.55 33.59 5.58
N ALA A 702 44.37 33.99 4.32
CA ALA A 702 45.17 33.72 3.12
C ALA A 702 46.36 32.74 3.22
N SER A 703 46.35 31.76 2.33
CA SER A 703 47.50 31.42 1.47
C SER A 703 47.00 30.81 0.16
N PHE A 704 46.76 31.68 -0.85
CA PHE A 704 46.57 31.26 -2.23
C PHE A 704 47.94 31.09 -2.88
N GLU A 705 48.39 29.86 -3.08
CA GLU A 705 49.38 29.56 -4.11
C GLU A 705 48.83 28.49 -5.04
N LYS A 706 48.88 28.82 -6.34
CA LYS A 706 48.54 28.01 -7.52
C LYS A 706 47.04 27.84 -7.80
N THR A 707 46.46 28.83 -8.50
CA THR A 707 45.95 28.73 -9.88
C THR A 707 45.25 30.06 -10.24
N PRO A 708 45.82 30.98 -11.05
CA PRO A 708 45.26 32.32 -11.27
C PRO A 708 43.94 32.34 -12.07
N VAL A 709 43.59 31.22 -12.72
CA VAL A 709 42.48 31.15 -13.65
C VAL A 709 41.15 30.88 -12.93
N ILE A 710 41.15 30.02 -11.90
CA ILE A 710 39.94 29.61 -11.16
C ILE A 710 39.40 30.77 -10.31
N SER A 711 40.26 31.53 -9.64
CA SER A 711 39.86 32.71 -8.86
C SER A 711 39.26 33.82 -9.72
N SER A 712 39.70 33.95 -10.98
CA SER A 712 39.15 34.91 -11.93
C SER A 712 37.74 34.53 -12.42
N ILE A 713 37.47 33.22 -12.57
CA ILE A 713 36.18 32.67 -12.98
C ILE A 713 35.14 32.81 -11.86
N TYR A 714 35.52 32.50 -10.62
CA TYR A 714 34.63 32.72 -9.46
C TYR A 714 34.25 34.20 -9.29
N ILE A 715 35.18 35.12 -9.56
CA ILE A 715 34.89 36.56 -9.53
C ILE A 715 33.94 36.95 -10.66
N LEU A 716 34.10 36.41 -11.87
CA LEU A 716 33.21 36.68 -13.01
C LEU A 716 31.81 36.09 -12.83
N VAL A 717 31.70 34.87 -12.30
CA VAL A 717 30.41 34.23 -11.94
C VAL A 717 29.75 35.00 -10.81
N ALA A 718 30.50 35.43 -9.79
CA ALA A 718 29.97 36.27 -8.72
C ALA A 718 29.50 37.63 -9.24
N VAL A 719 30.23 38.27 -10.16
CA VAL A 719 29.83 39.54 -10.78
C VAL A 719 28.60 39.36 -11.69
N PHE A 720 28.48 38.23 -12.39
CA PHE A 720 27.29 37.89 -13.19
C PHE A 720 26.07 37.56 -12.32
N PHE A 721 26.27 36.87 -11.20
CA PHE A 721 25.23 36.64 -10.19
C PHE A 721 24.81 37.96 -9.53
N ILE A 722 25.75 38.84 -9.19
CA ILE A 722 25.46 40.18 -8.68
C ILE A 722 24.71 41.01 -9.73
N TYR A 723 25.06 40.90 -11.02
CA TYR A 723 24.33 41.54 -12.12
C TYR A 723 22.90 40.98 -12.28
N LEU A 724 22.70 39.67 -12.15
CA LEU A 724 21.37 39.04 -12.14
C LEU A 724 20.55 39.46 -10.92
N LEU A 725 21.15 39.50 -9.73
CA LEU A 725 20.53 39.98 -8.49
C LEU A 725 20.13 41.47 -8.58
N LEU A 726 20.93 42.29 -9.28
CA LEU A 726 20.64 43.71 -9.53
C LEU A 726 19.58 43.91 -10.63
N LYS A 727 19.54 43.05 -11.66
CA LYS A 727 18.60 43.15 -12.80
C LYS A 727 17.20 42.61 -12.46
N TYR A 728 17.11 41.60 -11.59
CA TYR A 728 15.85 40.95 -11.20
C TYR A 728 15.38 41.28 -9.78
N GLY A 729 16.09 42.15 -9.04
CA GLY A 729 15.58 42.75 -7.81
C GLY A 729 15.45 41.82 -6.59
N ILE A 730 16.05 40.62 -6.63
CA ILE A 730 16.09 39.71 -5.48
C ILE A 730 17.39 39.96 -4.72
N SER A 731 17.34 40.61 -3.55
CA SER A 731 18.55 40.89 -2.78
C SER A 731 18.90 39.77 -1.79
N PHE A 732 20.13 39.27 -1.85
CA PHE A 732 20.73 38.32 -0.88
C PHE A 732 20.65 38.84 0.58
N ILE A 733 20.55 40.17 0.74
CA ILE A 733 20.32 40.87 2.01
C ILE A 733 18.97 40.51 2.63
N ARG A 734 17.91 40.30 1.82
CA ARG A 734 16.56 39.98 2.32
C ARG A 734 16.49 38.58 2.94
N VAL A 735 17.13 37.57 2.33
CA VAL A 735 17.15 36.19 2.85
C VAL A 735 17.99 36.12 4.13
N LYS A 736 19.17 36.76 4.16
CA LYS A 736 20.01 36.80 5.37
C LYS A 736 19.37 37.60 6.52
N HIS A 737 18.64 38.68 6.20
CA HIS A 737 17.84 39.42 7.20
C HIS A 737 16.65 38.61 7.71
N MET A 738 16.09 37.70 6.91
CA MET A 738 14.99 36.82 7.31
C MET A 738 15.46 35.79 8.34
N TYR A 739 16.53 35.03 8.06
CA TYR A 739 17.12 34.09 9.03
C TYR A 739 17.59 34.78 10.32
N TYR A 740 18.24 35.94 10.20
CA TYR A 740 18.63 36.74 11.38
C TYR A 740 17.43 37.19 12.22
N ARG A 741 16.28 37.48 11.60
CA ARG A 741 15.04 37.84 12.30
C ARG A 741 14.39 36.62 12.96
N ILE A 742 14.41 35.44 12.31
CA ILE A 742 13.92 34.19 12.90
C ILE A 742 14.67 33.90 14.20
N ASP A 743 16.01 33.89 14.19
CA ASP A 743 16.83 33.66 15.39
C ASP A 743 16.63 34.73 16.46
N LYS A 744 16.49 35.99 16.03
CA LYS A 744 16.22 37.10 16.95
C LYS A 744 14.86 36.95 17.62
N TYR A 745 13.82 36.58 16.89
CA TYR A 745 12.47 36.38 17.43
C TYR A 745 12.41 35.14 18.33
N LYS A 746 13.09 34.04 18.00
CA LYS A 746 13.28 32.89 18.92
C LYS A 746 13.92 33.33 20.23
N THR A 747 14.93 34.20 20.16
CA THR A 747 15.64 34.72 21.34
C THR A 747 14.79 35.69 22.18
N GLU A 748 13.94 36.51 21.54
CA GLU A 748 13.04 37.45 22.23
C GLU A 748 11.84 36.72 22.87
N LEU A 749 11.27 35.69 22.21
CA LEU A 749 10.25 34.79 22.76
C LEU A 749 10.79 34.03 23.99
N LYS A 750 12.00 33.45 23.90
CA LYS A 750 12.70 32.81 25.05
C LYS A 750 12.89 33.70 26.28
N LYS A 751 12.78 35.03 26.13
CA LYS A 751 13.00 36.01 27.21
C LYS A 751 11.70 36.63 27.73
N ASN A 752 10.52 36.20 27.27
CA ASN A 752 9.22 36.82 27.59
C ASN A 752 9.17 38.34 27.33
N VAL A 753 9.87 38.82 26.29
CA VAL A 753 9.89 40.24 25.92
C VAL A 753 8.85 40.49 24.82
N SER A 754 7.95 41.46 25.01
CA SER A 754 6.92 41.81 24.01
C SER A 754 7.55 42.25 22.68
N LEU A 755 7.27 41.52 21.60
CA LEU A 755 7.68 41.88 20.24
C LEU A 755 6.94 43.15 19.76
N PRO A 756 7.60 44.15 19.15
CA PRO A 756 6.89 45.32 18.63
C PRO A 756 6.07 44.99 17.38
N ALA A 757 4.73 45.14 17.45
CA ALA A 757 3.78 44.81 16.39
C ALA A 757 4.15 45.36 14.99
N TYR A 758 4.78 46.55 14.92
CA TYR A 758 5.16 47.20 13.66
C TYR A 758 6.29 46.47 12.89
N LYS A 759 7.14 45.67 13.57
CA LYS A 759 8.23 44.93 12.89
C LYS A 759 7.74 43.64 12.23
N MET A 760 6.69 43.04 12.80
CA MET A 760 6.03 41.84 12.27
C MET A 760 5.12 42.16 11.08
N LYS A 761 4.52 43.34 11.07
CA LYS A 761 3.76 43.93 9.94
C LYS A 761 4.66 44.41 8.77
N SER A 762 5.79 43.76 8.55
CA SER A 762 6.69 43.98 7.40
C SER A 762 6.82 42.69 6.60
N MET A 763 7.04 42.76 5.28
CA MET A 763 7.16 41.57 4.42
C MET A 763 8.15 40.55 4.99
N ALA A 764 9.38 40.97 5.34
CA ALA A 764 10.37 40.09 5.97
C ALA A 764 10.00 39.60 7.38
N GLY A 765 9.08 40.27 8.08
CA GLY A 765 8.52 39.81 9.35
C GLY A 765 7.51 38.68 9.15
N VAL A 766 6.67 38.76 8.11
CA VAL A 766 5.68 37.72 7.77
C VAL A 766 6.37 36.42 7.31
N TYR A 767 7.40 36.53 6.48
CA TYR A 767 8.21 35.36 6.07
C TYR A 767 8.94 34.69 7.26
N ALA A 768 9.42 35.49 8.21
CA ALA A 768 10.06 34.94 9.42
C ALA A 768 9.03 34.24 10.34
N LEU A 769 7.81 34.78 10.44
CA LEU A 769 6.69 34.18 11.15
C LEU A 769 6.29 32.83 10.55
N TYR A 770 6.14 32.77 9.23
CA TYR A 770 5.86 31.54 8.51
C TYR A 770 6.90 30.45 8.80
N GLY A 771 8.20 30.77 8.72
CA GLY A 771 9.26 29.83 9.06
C GLY A 771 9.26 29.36 10.52
N LEU A 772 8.79 30.19 11.46
CA LEU A 772 8.66 29.80 12.87
C LEU A 772 7.50 28.84 13.11
N ILE A 773 6.41 29.03 12.37
CA ILE A 773 5.20 28.22 12.44
C ILE A 773 5.46 26.84 11.81
N THR A 774 6.15 26.78 10.67
CA THR A 774 6.43 25.52 9.95
C THR A 774 7.55 24.67 10.57
N GLU A 775 8.38 25.22 11.46
CA GLU A 775 9.44 24.49 12.18
C GLU A 775 8.95 23.77 13.47
N ASN A 776 7.64 23.66 13.70
CA ASN A 776 7.01 22.96 14.83
C ASN A 776 7.70 23.25 16.19
N THR A 777 7.81 24.54 16.54
CA THR A 777 8.56 24.98 17.72
C THR A 777 7.67 25.08 18.97
N VAL A 778 8.24 24.80 20.15
CA VAL A 778 7.62 24.86 21.49
C VAL A 778 6.93 26.20 21.82
N TYR A 779 7.12 27.25 21.01
CA TYR A 779 6.58 28.61 21.23
C TYR A 779 5.38 28.95 20.35
N ALA A 780 4.82 27.98 19.62
CA ALA A 780 3.73 28.22 18.66
C ALA A 780 2.50 28.84 19.32
N GLU A 781 2.07 28.37 20.50
CA GLU A 781 0.88 28.86 21.20
C GLU A 781 1.01 30.31 21.68
N GLU A 782 2.14 30.65 22.31
CA GLU A 782 2.43 32.01 22.79
C GLU A 782 2.47 33.01 21.62
N LEU A 783 3.01 32.58 20.48
CA LEU A 783 3.06 33.37 19.25
C LEU A 783 1.66 33.60 18.67
N VAL A 784 0.82 32.58 18.63
CA VAL A 784 -0.58 32.70 18.17
C VAL A 784 -1.36 33.69 19.04
N GLU A 785 -1.26 33.59 20.37
CA GLU A 785 -1.92 34.54 21.28
C GLU A 785 -1.46 35.98 21.04
N PHE A 786 -0.17 36.18 20.84
CA PHE A 786 0.39 37.49 20.57
C PHE A 786 -0.13 38.07 19.25
N LEU A 787 -0.18 37.26 18.19
CA LEU A 787 -0.65 37.69 16.87
C LEU A 787 -2.13 38.10 16.88
N LYS A 788 -2.97 37.40 17.67
CA LYS A 788 -4.36 37.80 17.93
C LYS A 788 -4.43 39.17 18.64
N LYS A 789 -3.60 39.40 19.66
CA LYS A 789 -3.57 40.66 20.45
C LYS A 789 -3.19 41.90 19.62
N VAL A 790 -2.46 41.75 18.51
CA VAL A 790 -1.97 42.88 17.68
C VAL A 790 -2.75 43.14 16.40
N ASP A 791 -3.93 42.52 16.22
CA ASP A 791 -4.74 42.61 14.99
C ASP A 791 -3.89 42.30 13.75
N PHE A 792 -3.24 41.11 13.77
CA PHE A 792 -2.43 40.66 12.65
C PHE A 792 -3.30 40.21 11.47
N SER A 793 -4.48 39.64 11.72
CA SER A 793 -5.46 39.31 10.69
C SER A 793 -5.88 40.55 9.89
N GLY A 794 -6.21 41.67 10.54
CA GLY A 794 -6.49 42.94 9.86
C GLY A 794 -5.32 43.49 9.03
N TYR A 795 -4.08 43.17 9.41
CA TYR A 795 -2.89 43.48 8.60
C TYR A 795 -2.75 42.56 7.38
N LEU A 796 -2.92 41.24 7.57
CA LEU A 796 -2.86 40.27 6.48
C LEU A 796 -3.94 40.58 5.44
N LYS A 797 -5.18 40.84 5.85
CA LYS A 797 -6.29 41.24 4.95
C LYS A 797 -5.90 42.40 4.03
N LYS A 798 -5.35 43.49 4.58
CA LYS A 798 -4.92 44.66 3.80
C LYS A 798 -3.74 44.41 2.85
N ASN A 799 -3.02 43.30 3.01
CA ASN A 799 -1.79 43.01 2.28
C ASN A 799 -1.79 41.64 1.60
N ILE A 800 -2.91 40.91 1.58
CA ILE A 800 -2.95 39.49 1.19
C ILE A 800 -2.43 39.29 -0.25
N TYR A 801 -2.83 40.18 -1.17
CA TYR A 801 -2.38 40.23 -2.57
C TYR A 801 -0.91 40.63 -2.79
N LYS A 802 -0.15 40.98 -1.73
CA LYS A 802 1.28 41.34 -1.87
C LYS A 802 2.23 40.15 -1.79
N TYR A 803 1.73 38.98 -1.35
CA TYR A 803 2.58 37.82 -1.08
C TYR A 803 2.68 36.87 -2.28
N ASN A 804 1.58 36.63 -3.02
CA ASN A 804 1.53 35.69 -4.15
C ASN A 804 2.13 34.31 -3.81
N THR A 805 1.79 33.80 -2.62
CA THR A 805 2.28 32.53 -2.03
C THR A 805 1.19 31.91 -1.14
N VAL A 806 1.31 30.64 -0.76
CA VAL A 806 0.40 29.98 0.20
C VAL A 806 0.50 30.50 1.64
N MET A 807 1.59 31.18 1.97
CA MET A 807 1.92 31.66 3.32
C MET A 807 0.78 32.38 4.07
N PRO A 808 0.02 33.34 3.50
CA PRO A 808 -1.06 34.00 4.23
C PRO A 808 -2.17 33.04 4.68
N VAL A 809 -2.42 31.98 3.89
CA VAL A 809 -3.40 30.94 4.17
C VAL A 809 -2.92 30.06 5.31
N GLU A 810 -1.67 29.56 5.25
CA GLU A 810 -1.13 28.74 6.33
C GLU A 810 -1.07 29.52 7.66
N ILE A 811 -0.65 30.79 7.63
CA ILE A 811 -0.65 31.61 8.86
C ILE A 811 -2.07 31.73 9.43
N ALA A 812 -3.10 31.88 8.59
CA ALA A 812 -4.49 31.94 9.04
C ALA A 812 -4.98 30.62 9.64
N ILE A 813 -4.59 29.47 9.05
CA ILE A 813 -4.87 28.13 9.60
C ILE A 813 -4.26 28.01 10.99
N TYR A 814 -2.94 28.18 11.11
CA TYR A 814 -2.22 28.01 12.37
C TYR A 814 -2.65 29.00 13.45
N CYS A 815 -2.98 30.25 13.09
CA CYS A 815 -3.33 31.27 14.06
C CYS A 815 -4.81 31.29 14.46
N GLY A 816 -5.68 30.49 13.83
CA GLY A 816 -7.07 30.49 14.23
C GLY A 816 -7.91 31.64 13.63
N PHE A 817 -7.55 32.20 12.47
CA PHE A 817 -8.16 33.44 11.94
C PHE A 817 -9.41 33.19 11.08
N GLU A 818 -10.50 32.76 11.71
CA GLU A 818 -11.79 32.52 11.05
C GLU A 818 -12.28 33.73 10.24
N GLU A 819 -12.06 34.94 10.74
CA GLU A 819 -12.54 36.17 10.10
C GLU A 819 -11.91 36.39 8.72
N MET A 820 -10.81 35.71 8.37
CA MET A 820 -10.12 35.84 7.08
C MET A 820 -10.68 34.92 5.99
N CYS A 821 -11.64 34.05 6.28
CA CYS A 821 -12.14 33.07 5.31
C CYS A 821 -12.63 33.69 3.98
N ASP A 822 -13.39 34.79 4.04
CA ASP A 822 -13.86 35.50 2.83
C ASP A 822 -12.68 36.07 2.01
N ASP A 823 -11.75 36.74 2.69
CA ASP A 823 -10.56 37.34 2.07
C ASP A 823 -9.65 36.27 1.43
N ILE A 824 -9.54 35.10 2.07
CA ILE A 824 -8.74 33.96 1.58
C ILE A 824 -9.42 33.26 0.41
N ALA A 825 -10.74 33.11 0.42
CA ALA A 825 -11.48 32.58 -0.73
C ALA A 825 -11.29 33.49 -1.95
N GLU A 826 -11.45 34.81 -1.79
CA GLU A 826 -11.22 35.78 -2.87
C GLU A 826 -9.76 35.74 -3.37
N TYR A 827 -8.80 35.69 -2.45
CA TYR A 827 -7.37 35.54 -2.77
C TYR A 827 -7.10 34.26 -3.56
N THR A 828 -7.71 33.14 -3.18
CA THR A 828 -7.54 31.85 -3.84
C THR A 828 -8.03 31.89 -5.28
N LEU A 829 -9.21 32.49 -5.50
CA LEU A 829 -9.75 32.65 -6.84
C LEU A 829 -8.89 33.55 -7.72
N HIS A 830 -8.16 34.52 -7.13
CA HIS A 830 -7.29 35.44 -7.85
C HIS A 830 -6.00 34.81 -8.39
N TYR A 831 -5.48 33.75 -7.77
CA TYR A 831 -4.20 33.14 -8.13
C TYR A 831 -4.36 31.73 -8.70
N ASP A 832 -3.53 31.41 -9.68
CA ASP A 832 -3.52 30.10 -10.34
C ASP A 832 -2.47 29.18 -9.67
N SER A 833 -2.83 28.64 -8.51
CA SER A 833 -1.96 27.76 -7.72
C SER A 833 -2.76 26.71 -6.97
N GLU A 834 -2.54 25.45 -7.36
CA GLU A 834 -3.13 24.27 -6.72
C GLU A 834 -2.89 24.21 -5.20
N GLU A 835 -1.66 24.51 -4.77
CA GLU A 835 -1.29 24.51 -3.35
C GLU A 835 -2.10 25.52 -2.52
N ILE A 836 -2.41 26.70 -3.10
CA ILE A 836 -3.26 27.70 -2.46
C ILE A 836 -4.71 27.20 -2.36
N PHE A 837 -5.21 26.52 -3.40
CA PHE A 837 -6.54 25.92 -3.36
C PHE A 837 -6.65 24.88 -2.25
N ILE A 838 -5.74 23.91 -2.19
CA ILE A 838 -5.77 22.84 -1.19
C ILE A 838 -5.77 23.43 0.23
N ARG A 839 -4.85 24.34 0.54
CA ARG A 839 -4.77 24.95 1.88
C ARG A 839 -5.98 25.82 2.21
N SER A 840 -6.51 26.55 1.24
CA SER A 840 -7.67 27.43 1.47
C SER A 840 -8.94 26.61 1.69
N ILE A 841 -9.07 25.53 0.94
CA ILE A 841 -10.13 24.54 1.13
C ILE A 841 -10.01 23.89 2.53
N GLU A 842 -8.81 23.45 2.96
CA GLU A 842 -8.57 22.94 4.31
C GLU A 842 -9.00 23.93 5.39
N LEU A 843 -8.62 25.21 5.25
CA LEU A 843 -9.03 26.29 6.16
C LEU A 843 -10.56 26.41 6.23
N LEU A 844 -11.24 26.48 5.08
CA LEU A 844 -12.70 26.63 5.04
C LEU A 844 -13.42 25.41 5.61
N SER A 845 -12.84 24.22 5.46
CA SER A 845 -13.32 22.99 6.09
C SER A 845 -13.22 23.02 7.62
N ILE A 846 -12.11 23.55 8.16
CA ILE A 846 -11.91 23.71 9.62
C ILE A 846 -12.98 24.63 10.23
N TYR A 847 -13.34 25.72 9.55
CA TYR A 847 -14.29 26.73 10.06
C TYR A 847 -15.73 26.56 9.56
N SER A 848 -16.05 25.43 8.93
CA SER A 848 -17.41 25.14 8.44
C SER A 848 -18.00 26.24 7.56
N LYS A 849 -17.22 26.76 6.60
CA LYS A 849 -17.68 27.80 5.66
C LYS A 849 -18.23 27.16 4.39
N GLU A 850 -19.41 26.55 4.47
CA GLU A 850 -19.95 25.66 3.42
C GLU A 850 -20.02 26.32 2.04
N LYS A 851 -20.55 27.54 1.96
CA LYS A 851 -20.74 28.24 0.69
C LYS A 851 -19.40 28.50 -0.01
N LEU A 852 -18.44 29.09 0.71
CA LEU A 852 -17.10 29.37 0.17
C LEU A 852 -16.35 28.08 -0.19
N LEU A 853 -16.51 27.04 0.63
CA LEU A 853 -15.92 25.74 0.38
C LEU A 853 -16.46 25.13 -0.92
N SER A 854 -17.77 25.19 -1.15
CA SER A 854 -18.39 24.72 -2.39
C SER A 854 -17.89 25.50 -3.62
N GLU A 855 -17.73 26.82 -3.50
CA GLU A 855 -17.20 27.69 -4.56
C GLU A 855 -15.73 27.37 -4.89
N LEU A 856 -14.88 27.12 -3.88
CA LEU A 856 -13.48 26.75 -4.11
C LEU A 856 -13.32 25.32 -4.64
N LEU A 857 -14.12 24.36 -4.15
CA LEU A 857 -14.13 22.99 -4.67
C LEU A 857 -14.51 22.98 -6.15
N PHE A 858 -15.51 23.78 -6.54
CA PHE A 858 -15.84 23.97 -7.95
C PHE A 858 -14.65 24.45 -8.76
N GLU A 859 -14.04 25.56 -8.34
CA GLU A 859 -12.98 26.20 -9.10
C GLU A 859 -11.71 25.32 -9.15
N TYR A 860 -11.45 24.55 -8.10
CA TYR A 860 -10.39 23.55 -8.05
C TYR A 860 -10.57 22.47 -9.13
N ILE A 861 -11.78 21.90 -9.25
CA ILE A 861 -12.12 20.93 -10.29
C ILE A 861 -12.08 21.58 -11.68
N ARG A 862 -12.67 22.77 -11.84
CA ARG A 862 -12.75 23.49 -13.11
C ARG A 862 -11.38 23.78 -13.72
N ARG A 863 -10.38 24.05 -12.88
CA ARG A 863 -8.98 24.32 -13.32
C ARG A 863 -8.21 23.05 -13.67
N GLY A 864 -8.80 21.87 -13.49
CA GLY A 864 -8.15 20.59 -13.72
C GLY A 864 -7.09 20.26 -12.69
N TYR A 865 -7.17 20.87 -11.49
CA TYR A 865 -6.24 20.61 -10.40
C TYR A 865 -6.56 19.31 -9.65
N GLY A 866 -7.85 19.00 -9.46
CA GLY A 866 -8.25 17.87 -8.64
C GLY A 866 -8.33 16.55 -9.39
N ASP A 867 -7.63 15.54 -8.88
CA ASP A 867 -8.13 14.17 -8.97
C ASP A 867 -9.36 14.00 -8.06
N LYS A 868 -10.17 12.97 -8.34
CA LYS A 868 -11.36 12.62 -7.56
C LYS A 868 -11.05 12.44 -6.06
N ARG A 869 -9.87 11.94 -5.71
CA ARG A 869 -9.44 11.63 -4.34
C ARG A 869 -9.20 12.87 -3.50
N THR A 870 -8.73 13.95 -4.10
CA THR A 870 -8.42 15.18 -3.36
C THR A 870 -9.69 15.86 -2.87
N VAL A 871 -10.73 15.92 -3.71
CA VAL A 871 -12.07 16.42 -3.35
C VAL A 871 -12.65 15.60 -2.19
N ILE A 872 -12.52 14.28 -2.28
CA ILE A 872 -12.91 13.32 -1.24
C ILE A 872 -12.17 13.54 0.07
N LYS A 873 -10.83 13.67 0.02
CA LYS A 873 -9.98 13.87 1.20
C LYS A 873 -10.36 15.15 1.94
N ILE A 874 -10.81 16.16 1.19
CA ILE A 874 -11.32 17.41 1.73
C ILE A 874 -12.71 17.21 2.37
N LEU A 875 -13.62 16.51 1.68
CA LEU A 875 -14.99 16.26 2.17
C LEU A 875 -14.99 15.36 3.41
N SER A 876 -14.15 14.33 3.48
CA SER A 876 -14.02 13.43 4.62
C SER A 876 -13.48 14.13 5.87
N LYS A 877 -12.53 15.07 5.69
CA LYS A 877 -11.97 15.91 6.75
C LYS A 877 -12.86 17.09 7.16
N TYR A 878 -14.01 17.28 6.50
CA TYR A 878 -14.94 18.33 6.85
C TYR A 878 -15.57 18.06 8.23
N LYS A 879 -15.20 18.87 9.21
CA LYS A 879 -15.67 18.78 10.61
C LYS A 879 -16.99 19.49 10.87
N GLY A 880 -17.53 20.21 9.88
CA GLY A 880 -18.78 20.94 9.98
C GLY A 880 -20.01 20.06 9.70
N ASP A 881 -21.16 20.70 9.59
CA ASP A 881 -22.42 20.05 9.21
C ASP A 881 -22.34 19.58 7.74
N ARG A 882 -22.04 18.28 7.55
CA ARG A 882 -21.93 17.66 6.23
C ARG A 882 -23.21 17.82 5.44
N GLU A 883 -24.37 17.61 6.06
CA GLU A 883 -25.69 17.83 5.42
C GLU A 883 -25.76 19.25 4.83
N LYS A 884 -25.38 20.26 5.61
CA LYS A 884 -25.38 21.65 5.15
C LYS A 884 -24.38 21.91 4.03
N LEU A 885 -23.20 21.29 4.06
CA LEU A 885 -22.20 21.38 2.99
C LEU A 885 -22.75 20.76 1.69
N PHE A 886 -23.31 19.56 1.76
CA PHE A 886 -23.87 18.90 0.59
C PHE A 886 -25.11 19.63 0.06
N ARG A 887 -25.96 20.16 0.94
CA ARG A 887 -27.04 21.08 0.52
C ARG A 887 -26.49 22.31 -0.19
N SER A 888 -25.35 22.86 0.25
CA SER A 888 -24.75 24.00 -0.45
C SER A 888 -24.26 23.63 -1.85
N ILE A 889 -23.68 22.42 -2.01
CA ILE A 889 -23.21 21.86 -3.28
C ILE A 889 -24.38 21.58 -4.24
N ILE A 890 -25.42 20.88 -3.77
CA ILE A 890 -26.59 20.50 -4.58
C ILE A 890 -27.40 21.73 -5.01
N ASN A 891 -27.42 22.78 -4.19
CA ASN A 891 -28.07 24.04 -4.52
C ASN A 891 -27.18 25.00 -5.34
N THR A 892 -25.99 24.58 -5.77
CA THR A 892 -25.22 25.37 -6.73
C THR A 892 -25.88 25.30 -8.11
N GLU A 893 -25.67 26.32 -8.94
CA GLU A 893 -26.05 26.26 -10.36
C GLU A 893 -25.08 25.38 -11.18
N ASN A 894 -24.18 24.63 -10.52
CA ASN A 894 -23.09 23.91 -11.16
C ASN A 894 -23.37 22.42 -11.28
N GLU A 895 -23.98 22.04 -12.39
CA GLU A 895 -24.42 20.68 -12.64
C GLU A 895 -23.25 19.68 -12.65
N LYS A 896 -22.08 20.08 -13.18
CA LYS A 896 -20.90 19.20 -13.28
C LYS A 896 -20.30 18.87 -11.91
N LEU A 897 -20.22 19.85 -11.01
CA LEU A 897 -19.78 19.63 -9.64
C LEU A 897 -20.72 18.67 -8.88
N ILE A 898 -22.03 18.85 -9.10
CA ILE A 898 -23.06 18.01 -8.47
C ILE A 898 -22.90 16.57 -8.96
N GLU A 899 -22.77 16.34 -10.27
CA GLU A 899 -22.50 15.02 -10.85
C GLU A 899 -21.27 14.36 -10.21
N ASP A 900 -20.13 15.05 -10.21
CA ASP A 900 -18.87 14.51 -9.73
C ASP A 900 -18.98 14.13 -8.24
N ILE A 901 -19.57 14.99 -7.41
CA ILE A 901 -19.70 14.72 -5.97
C ILE A 901 -20.67 13.57 -5.69
N ILE A 902 -21.77 13.47 -6.42
CA ILE A 902 -22.71 12.35 -6.28
C ILE A 902 -22.00 11.03 -6.60
N ILE A 903 -21.28 10.97 -7.71
CA ILE A 903 -20.51 9.78 -8.12
C ILE A 903 -19.51 9.38 -7.03
N LEU A 904 -18.80 10.35 -6.46
CA LEU A 904 -17.84 10.11 -5.37
C LEU A 904 -18.53 9.53 -4.13
N CYS A 905 -19.71 10.05 -3.77
CA CYS A 905 -20.47 9.51 -2.63
C CYS A 905 -20.84 8.02 -2.85
N GLY A 906 -21.21 7.65 -4.07
CA GLY A 906 -21.51 6.26 -4.43
C GLY A 906 -20.26 5.37 -4.51
N GLU A 907 -19.17 5.88 -5.09
CA GLU A 907 -17.88 5.17 -5.22
C GLU A 907 -17.30 4.76 -3.88
N TYR A 908 -17.52 5.57 -2.84
CA TYR A 908 -16.94 5.34 -1.51
C TYR A 908 -17.98 5.18 -0.42
N LYS A 909 -19.14 4.65 -0.80
CA LYS A 909 -20.16 4.15 0.13
C LYS A 909 -20.53 5.16 1.23
N MET A 910 -20.69 6.43 0.90
CA MET A 910 -21.10 7.48 1.86
C MET A 910 -22.59 7.32 2.19
N TYR A 911 -22.92 6.36 3.06
CA TYR A 911 -24.30 5.99 3.41
C TYR A 911 -25.09 7.15 4.01
N GLU A 912 -24.43 8.06 4.73
CA GLU A 912 -25.06 9.26 5.28
C GLU A 912 -25.60 10.19 4.18
N MET A 913 -25.15 10.02 2.94
CA MET A 913 -25.54 10.84 1.80
C MET A 913 -26.73 10.30 1.01
N ILE A 914 -27.22 9.10 1.35
CA ILE A 914 -28.26 8.41 0.58
C ILE A 914 -29.50 9.28 0.37
N ASP A 915 -30.00 9.96 1.41
CA ASP A 915 -31.23 10.75 1.30
C ASP A 915 -31.08 11.93 0.30
N TYR A 916 -29.89 12.50 0.18
CA TYR A 916 -29.60 13.56 -0.80
C TYR A 916 -29.46 13.00 -2.21
N ILE A 917 -28.79 11.86 -2.35
CA ILE A 917 -28.65 11.19 -3.64
C ILE A 917 -30.03 10.76 -4.15
N ARG A 918 -30.93 10.33 -3.24
CA ARG A 918 -32.34 10.09 -3.57
C ARG A 918 -33.02 11.34 -4.14
N GLU A 919 -32.86 12.51 -3.51
CA GLU A 919 -33.37 13.79 -4.04
C GLU A 919 -32.82 14.08 -5.44
N CYS A 920 -31.52 13.87 -5.68
CA CYS A 920 -30.88 14.10 -6.97
C CYS A 920 -31.41 13.18 -8.10
N SER A 921 -31.96 12.01 -7.77
CA SER A 921 -32.63 11.14 -8.76
C SER A 921 -33.90 11.77 -9.37
N PHE A 922 -34.41 12.87 -8.80
CA PHE A 922 -35.53 13.67 -9.32
C PHE A 922 -35.09 14.92 -10.11
N SER A 923 -33.80 15.13 -10.32
CA SER A 923 -33.28 16.31 -11.03
C SER A 923 -33.85 16.42 -12.45
N GLU A 924 -34.07 17.64 -12.94
CA GLU A 924 -34.41 17.86 -14.36
C GLU A 924 -33.22 17.58 -15.28
N ASN A 925 -31.99 17.68 -14.78
CA ASN A 925 -30.77 17.36 -15.51
C ASN A 925 -30.54 15.84 -15.56
N SER A 926 -30.44 15.28 -16.77
CA SER A 926 -30.28 13.83 -16.98
C SER A 926 -28.94 13.27 -16.48
N ASN A 927 -27.84 14.03 -16.53
CA ASN A 927 -26.54 13.57 -16.01
C ASN A 927 -26.55 13.48 -14.48
N ILE A 928 -27.21 14.42 -13.80
CA ILE A 928 -27.38 14.37 -12.33
C ILE A 928 -28.26 13.17 -11.96
N ARG A 929 -29.36 12.93 -12.69
CA ARG A 929 -30.17 11.73 -12.49
C ARG A 929 -29.36 10.45 -12.69
N GLU A 930 -28.59 10.37 -13.77
CA GLU A 930 -27.72 9.23 -14.06
C GLU A 930 -26.74 8.99 -12.91
N SER A 931 -25.98 10.02 -12.51
CA SER A 931 -25.00 9.98 -11.42
C SER A 931 -25.64 9.50 -10.12
N ALA A 932 -26.83 10.01 -9.80
CA ALA A 932 -27.59 9.62 -8.62
C ALA A 932 -27.99 8.15 -8.66
N VAL A 933 -28.52 7.67 -9.78
CA VAL A 933 -28.92 6.26 -9.94
C VAL A 933 -27.74 5.31 -9.85
N ILE A 934 -26.62 5.63 -10.51
CA ILE A 934 -25.37 4.86 -10.39
C ILE A 934 -24.96 4.76 -8.91
N SER A 935 -24.98 5.89 -8.20
CA SER A 935 -24.54 5.96 -6.81
C SER A 935 -25.47 5.20 -5.86
N LEU A 936 -26.80 5.29 -6.07
CA LEU A 936 -27.78 4.51 -5.31
C LEU A 936 -27.63 3.00 -5.55
N GLY A 937 -27.28 2.60 -6.78
CA GLY A 937 -26.94 1.22 -7.12
C GLY A 937 -25.72 0.73 -6.33
N LYS A 938 -24.62 1.50 -6.35
CA LYS A 938 -23.40 1.20 -5.58
C LYS A 938 -23.66 1.18 -4.06
N LEU A 939 -24.52 2.04 -3.55
CA LEU A 939 -24.92 2.08 -2.14
C LEU A 939 -25.93 0.98 -1.76
N GLU A 940 -26.35 0.15 -2.72
CA GLU A 940 -27.33 -0.93 -2.55
C GLU A 940 -28.64 -0.44 -1.89
N ASP A 941 -29.07 0.78 -2.20
CA ASP A 941 -30.18 1.42 -1.52
C ASP A 941 -31.55 0.81 -1.89
N LYS A 942 -31.98 -0.16 -1.08
CA LYS A 942 -33.25 -0.87 -1.26
C LYS A 942 -34.49 0.05 -1.23
N LYS A 943 -34.43 1.23 -0.58
CA LYS A 943 -35.57 2.16 -0.54
C LYS A 943 -35.75 2.93 -1.86
N SER A 944 -34.71 3.02 -2.67
CA SER A 944 -34.73 3.66 -3.99
C SER A 944 -35.27 2.78 -5.11
N VAL A 945 -35.49 1.49 -4.87
CA VAL A 945 -35.84 0.51 -5.93
C VAL A 945 -37.07 0.93 -6.73
N GLU A 946 -38.11 1.44 -6.06
CA GLU A 946 -39.31 1.93 -6.75
C GLU A 946 -38.98 3.07 -7.72
N ARG A 947 -38.24 4.07 -7.23
CA ARG A 947 -37.82 5.23 -8.00
C ARG A 947 -36.89 4.86 -9.17
N ILE A 948 -35.92 3.97 -8.92
CA ILE A 948 -35.02 3.48 -9.98
C ILE A 948 -35.82 2.72 -11.05
N GLY A 949 -36.83 1.94 -10.65
CA GLY A 949 -37.73 1.26 -11.58
C GLY A 949 -38.56 2.19 -12.47
N GLU A 950 -38.94 3.37 -11.98
CA GLU A 950 -39.57 4.42 -12.81
C GLU A 950 -38.61 4.90 -13.91
N LEU A 951 -37.34 5.10 -13.57
CA LEU A 951 -36.27 5.62 -14.45
C LEU A 951 -35.85 4.65 -15.55
N LEU A 952 -36.29 3.38 -15.51
CA LEU A 952 -36.23 2.48 -16.67
C LEU A 952 -36.98 3.02 -17.90
N SER A 953 -37.86 4.00 -17.73
CA SER A 953 -38.57 4.69 -18.82
C SER A 953 -38.12 6.13 -19.03
N ASP A 954 -36.95 6.52 -18.50
CA ASP A 954 -36.40 7.87 -18.66
C ASP A 954 -36.12 8.21 -20.14
N GLU A 955 -36.20 9.49 -20.51
CA GLU A 955 -35.90 9.94 -21.87
C GLU A 955 -34.43 9.75 -22.24
N SER A 956 -33.52 9.89 -21.28
CA SER A 956 -32.08 9.70 -21.46
C SER A 956 -31.74 8.21 -21.47
N SER A 957 -31.05 7.75 -22.52
CA SER A 957 -30.54 6.37 -22.60
C SER A 957 -29.53 6.05 -21.50
N ASP A 958 -28.72 7.03 -21.08
CA ASP A 958 -27.73 6.84 -20.03
C ASP A 958 -28.39 6.64 -18.66
N VAL A 959 -29.47 7.37 -18.37
CA VAL A 959 -30.27 7.16 -17.15
C VAL A 959 -30.96 5.80 -17.17
N ARG A 960 -31.53 5.37 -18.31
CA ARG A 960 -32.11 4.03 -18.44
C ARG A 960 -31.06 2.93 -18.22
N ALA A 961 -29.87 3.10 -18.79
CA ALA A 961 -28.74 2.18 -18.60
C ALA A 961 -28.33 2.10 -17.12
N ALA A 962 -28.14 3.26 -16.48
CA ALA A 962 -27.83 3.34 -15.05
C ALA A 962 -28.90 2.67 -14.18
N ALA A 963 -30.19 2.83 -14.51
CA ALA A 963 -31.28 2.21 -13.76
C ALA A 963 -31.27 0.69 -13.83
N VAL A 964 -30.97 0.11 -15.00
CA VAL A 964 -30.84 -1.35 -15.15
C VAL A 964 -29.68 -1.88 -14.31
N ASP A 965 -28.52 -1.20 -14.37
CA ASP A 965 -27.34 -1.63 -13.63
C ASP A 965 -27.51 -1.44 -12.11
N ALA A 966 -28.14 -0.35 -11.68
CA ALA A 966 -28.44 -0.12 -10.27
C ALA A 966 -29.41 -1.18 -9.70
N LEU A 967 -30.45 -1.58 -10.45
CA LEU A 967 -31.32 -2.68 -10.03
C LEU A 967 -30.58 -4.01 -9.97
N ARG A 968 -29.63 -4.24 -10.90
CA ARG A 968 -28.74 -5.43 -10.89
C ARG A 968 -27.93 -5.51 -9.60
N LEU A 969 -27.37 -4.38 -9.17
CA LEU A 969 -26.54 -4.29 -7.96
C LEU A 969 -27.36 -4.44 -6.67
N ILE A 970 -28.55 -3.81 -6.57
CA ILE A 970 -29.36 -3.81 -5.34
C ILE A 970 -29.97 -5.21 -5.02
N LYS A 971 -30.12 -6.10 -6.01
CA LYS A 971 -30.62 -7.49 -5.87
C LYS A 971 -31.89 -7.62 -5.02
N ASN A 972 -32.83 -6.69 -5.15
CA ASN A 972 -34.06 -6.68 -4.36
C ASN A 972 -35.20 -7.43 -5.06
N LYS A 973 -35.68 -8.53 -4.45
CA LYS A 973 -36.76 -9.37 -4.97
C LYS A 973 -38.18 -8.87 -4.67
N SER A 974 -38.34 -7.79 -3.90
CA SER A 974 -39.66 -7.26 -3.52
C SER A 974 -40.39 -6.53 -4.66
N TYR A 975 -39.67 -6.10 -5.70
CA TYR A 975 -40.23 -5.43 -6.86
C TYR A 975 -39.83 -6.19 -8.14
N ASP A 976 -40.81 -6.68 -8.89
CA ASP A 976 -40.58 -7.41 -10.13
C ASP A 976 -40.57 -6.44 -11.33
N TYR A 977 -39.38 -6.02 -11.76
CA TYR A 977 -39.15 -5.27 -12.99
C TYR A 977 -38.74 -6.17 -14.17
N GLU A 978 -38.78 -7.50 -14.01
CA GLU A 978 -38.26 -8.46 -14.99
C GLU A 978 -38.95 -8.29 -16.35
N THR A 979 -40.27 -8.15 -16.35
CA THR A 979 -41.02 -7.94 -17.60
C THR A 979 -40.60 -6.65 -18.32
N LYS A 980 -40.38 -5.57 -17.56
CA LYS A 980 -39.97 -4.27 -18.12
C LYS A 980 -38.54 -4.32 -18.68
N ILE A 981 -37.63 -5.00 -17.98
CA ILE A 981 -36.24 -5.19 -18.42
C ILE A 981 -36.17 -6.09 -19.67
N ILE A 982 -37.00 -7.14 -19.75
CA ILE A 982 -37.12 -7.98 -20.96
C ILE A 982 -37.57 -7.12 -22.16
N ASP A 983 -38.56 -6.23 -21.99
CA ASP A 983 -38.99 -5.34 -23.07
C ASP A 983 -37.87 -4.37 -23.51
N MET A 984 -37.01 -3.95 -22.58
CA MET A 984 -35.86 -3.07 -22.83
C MET A 984 -34.70 -3.75 -23.58
N LEU A 985 -34.71 -5.07 -23.79
CA LEU A 985 -33.78 -5.73 -24.73
C LEU A 985 -33.96 -5.19 -26.17
N LYS A 986 -35.08 -4.55 -26.45
CA LYS A 986 -35.40 -3.88 -27.72
C LYS A 986 -35.22 -2.36 -27.67
N ASP A 987 -34.59 -1.81 -26.61
CA ASP A 987 -34.34 -0.37 -26.46
C ASP A 987 -33.60 0.20 -27.68
N LYS A 988 -33.76 1.48 -28.00
CA LYS A 988 -33.06 2.06 -29.16
C LYS A 988 -31.55 2.15 -28.95
N ASP A 989 -31.11 2.25 -27.70
CA ASP A 989 -29.71 2.36 -27.32
C ASP A 989 -29.08 0.99 -27.05
N ILE A 990 -27.88 0.76 -27.55
CA ILE A 990 -27.20 -0.54 -27.46
C ILE A 990 -26.64 -0.84 -26.06
N LYS A 991 -26.21 0.18 -25.30
CA LYS A 991 -25.70 0.04 -23.94
C LYS A 991 -26.82 -0.42 -23.01
N VAL A 992 -28.03 0.13 -23.18
CA VAL A 992 -29.22 -0.32 -22.44
C VAL A 992 -29.52 -1.80 -22.70
N ARG A 993 -29.50 -2.24 -23.96
CA ARG A 993 -29.72 -3.67 -24.30
C ARG A 993 -28.70 -4.59 -23.66
N TYR A 994 -27.43 -4.19 -23.69
CA TYR A 994 -26.31 -4.94 -23.09
C TYR A 994 -26.52 -5.14 -21.59
N LEU A 995 -26.82 -4.06 -20.86
CA LEU A 995 -27.05 -4.12 -19.42
C LEU A 995 -28.31 -4.91 -19.06
N CYS A 996 -29.36 -4.86 -19.88
CA CYS A 996 -30.55 -5.70 -19.70
C CYS A 996 -30.20 -7.19 -19.84
N ALA A 997 -29.37 -7.54 -20.82
CA ALA A 997 -28.91 -8.92 -21.02
C ALA A 997 -28.06 -9.39 -19.83
N ALA A 998 -27.14 -8.56 -19.33
CA ALA A 998 -26.33 -8.85 -18.15
C ALA A 998 -27.20 -9.03 -16.88
N TYR A 999 -28.17 -8.14 -16.65
CA TYR A 999 -29.13 -8.26 -15.56
C TYR A 999 -29.87 -9.62 -15.59
N ILE A 1000 -30.37 -10.00 -16.77
CA ILE A 1000 -31.13 -11.25 -16.97
C ILE A 1000 -30.25 -12.48 -16.75
N ALA A 1001 -29.00 -12.46 -17.24
CA ALA A 1001 -28.06 -13.57 -17.07
C ALA A 1001 -27.76 -13.86 -15.59
N GLU A 1002 -27.68 -12.82 -14.76
CA GLU A 1002 -27.31 -12.93 -13.34
C GLU A 1002 -28.51 -13.15 -12.39
N ASN A 1003 -29.71 -12.68 -12.72
CA ASN A 1003 -30.82 -12.55 -11.74
C ASN A 1003 -32.16 -13.19 -12.14
N SER A 1004 -32.26 -13.86 -13.28
CA SER A 1004 -33.55 -14.40 -13.79
C SER A 1004 -33.49 -15.88 -14.19
N ASP A 1005 -34.66 -16.49 -14.40
CA ASP A 1005 -34.79 -17.82 -15.03
C ASP A 1005 -34.54 -17.72 -16.54
N VAL A 1006 -33.26 -17.66 -16.89
CA VAL A 1006 -32.75 -17.42 -18.25
C VAL A 1006 -33.38 -18.38 -19.26
N ASP A 1007 -33.56 -19.65 -18.92
CA ASP A 1007 -34.07 -20.67 -19.83
C ASP A 1007 -35.54 -20.42 -20.18
N ASN A 1008 -36.34 -19.95 -19.23
CA ASN A 1008 -37.73 -19.59 -19.49
C ASN A 1008 -37.86 -18.28 -20.28
N ILE A 1009 -36.97 -17.31 -20.05
CA ILE A 1009 -36.92 -16.05 -20.82
C ILE A 1009 -36.51 -16.34 -22.28
N ILE A 1010 -35.51 -17.18 -22.52
CA ILE A 1010 -35.10 -17.57 -23.87
C ILE A 1010 -36.27 -18.23 -24.60
N LYS A 1011 -36.98 -19.18 -23.97
CA LYS A 1011 -38.19 -19.80 -24.58
C LYS A 1011 -39.28 -18.79 -24.93
N LYS A 1012 -39.42 -17.71 -24.15
CA LYS A 1012 -40.36 -16.63 -24.45
C LYS A 1012 -39.89 -15.81 -25.66
N LEU A 1013 -38.62 -15.43 -25.71
CA LEU A 1013 -38.03 -14.68 -26.82
C LEU A 1013 -37.98 -15.48 -28.13
N GLU A 1014 -37.82 -16.80 -28.07
CA GLU A 1014 -37.90 -17.70 -29.23
C GLU A 1014 -39.29 -17.66 -29.88
N LYS A 1015 -40.35 -17.61 -29.08
CA LYS A 1015 -41.74 -17.46 -29.57
C LYS A 1015 -41.97 -16.10 -30.23
N GLU A 1016 -41.23 -15.08 -29.80
CA GLU A 1016 -41.24 -13.73 -30.40
C GLU A 1016 -40.26 -13.58 -31.57
N ASN A 1017 -39.47 -14.62 -31.86
CA ASN A 1017 -38.46 -14.66 -32.92
C ASN A 1017 -37.32 -13.62 -32.74
N ASP A 1018 -37.03 -13.23 -31.49
CA ASP A 1018 -36.03 -12.22 -31.13
C ASP A 1018 -34.62 -12.81 -30.98
N ARG A 1019 -34.02 -13.19 -32.11
CA ARG A 1019 -32.69 -13.83 -32.16
C ARG A 1019 -31.55 -12.93 -31.65
N MET A 1020 -31.71 -11.62 -31.74
CA MET A 1020 -30.67 -10.66 -31.33
C MET A 1020 -30.59 -10.59 -29.80
N SER A 1021 -31.73 -10.48 -29.12
CA SER A 1021 -31.80 -10.48 -27.66
C SER A 1021 -31.34 -11.82 -27.06
N ILE A 1022 -31.71 -12.95 -27.69
CA ILE A 1022 -31.24 -14.28 -27.28
C ILE A 1022 -29.70 -14.38 -27.36
N SER A 1023 -29.11 -13.93 -28.48
CA SER A 1023 -27.66 -13.93 -28.66
C SER A 1023 -26.95 -13.06 -27.63
N LEU A 1024 -27.49 -11.88 -27.34
CA LEU A 1024 -26.94 -11.00 -26.31
C LEU A 1024 -26.95 -11.65 -24.92
N ILE A 1025 -28.05 -12.28 -24.52
CA ILE A 1025 -28.16 -12.96 -23.21
C ILE A 1025 -27.18 -14.14 -23.12
N LEU A 1026 -27.08 -14.96 -24.16
CA LEU A 1026 -26.18 -16.12 -24.17
C LEU A 1026 -24.70 -15.70 -24.06
N ASN A 1027 -24.31 -14.63 -24.74
CA ASN A 1027 -22.95 -14.08 -24.65
C ASN A 1027 -22.60 -13.48 -23.27
N MET A 1028 -23.58 -13.16 -22.41
CA MET A 1028 -23.29 -12.73 -21.03
C MET A 1028 -23.25 -13.88 -20.03
N LYS A 1029 -23.76 -15.05 -20.42
CA LYS A 1029 -23.82 -16.25 -19.57
C LYS A 1029 -22.54 -17.09 -19.68
N GLU A 1030 -21.91 -17.06 -20.86
CA GLU A 1030 -20.54 -17.54 -21.11
C GLU A 1030 -19.52 -16.53 -20.56
#